data_AF-A0A7C5W0A5-F1
#
_entry.id   AF-A0A7C5W0A5-F1
#
_cell.length_a   1.000
_cell.length_b   1.000
_cell.length_c   1.000
_cell.angle_alpha   90.00
_cell.angle_beta   90.00
_cell.angle_gamma   90.00
#
_symmetry.space_group_name_H-M   'P 1'
#
loop_
_entity.id
_entity.type
_entity.pdbx_description
1 polymer ?
#
loop_
_entity_poly.entity_id
_entity_poly.type
_entity_poly.pdbx_seq_one_letter_code
_entity_poly.pdbx_strand_id
1 'polypeptide(L)'
;MNSQEELIQILSNRVELFKDFPLEKIGQILAGSKIVKVEENESVIEEEAGGRYLGIVISGGVNIVKVENDGSKRKIASLGPFEIFGEISLMTNEKSVANVVGNTHSEVVLIPRDIFSKMLITEPTAISYLSRLILKRVSEISNTQTKESGFSSGFLSLSSEKRKQILVINCGSSSLKYAYYDTYNPEEPFKGIVERIGESQPVHKFSYKDEESIEKISAKDHKEAFLEVIKILMSEKFKILRDTSEIDIVGHRVVHGGERYNSPTVITEDVENEIEKASLFAPLHNPVNLIGIREAKQLFKKAVQIAVFDTAFHQTMPPFAYLYALPYEYYSDKKIRRYGFHGTSHSYVSLKASEYLKRKYSSLSIITCHLGNGASICAIDHGRAIDTSMGFTPAEGLIMGTRCGDIDPGVLIHIMRNENMDYNQLDKIINKFSGLRGISGISNDMREIEKAAGESNYRALIAIKAFAYRIRKYIGAYIAAMGGIDVIVFTGGIGQGSSLVRSLATQGMEFMGIEIDEEKNRNAPGFKEICDISSNNSKVKVLIVPTDEEFMIARESLIAIKNFEISKEISNIKPIPIPVEVSAHHIHLSRADVERLFGKDYRLTVDHELSQPGQFACKEKVNLIGPKGRIDNVRILGPERDKTQVEIAMTEEFKLGIQAPIRASGDIEGTPGITIEGPTGTITIDKGVILALRHVHMSIEDAMRFGIRDKDYVQVMIESERSITFEDVLVRVDKNFRLAMHIDTDEANASGIKTGDIGYIKTISRKN
;
A
#
# COMPACT_ATOMS: atom_id res chain seq x y z
N MET A 1 -46.46 11.64 -33.53
CA MET A 1 -45.61 11.91 -32.34
C MET A 1 -44.23 11.38 -32.68
N ASN A 2 -43.18 12.16 -32.44
CA ASN A 2 -41.82 11.86 -32.90
C ASN A 2 -41.30 10.58 -32.22
N SER A 3 -40.67 9.67 -32.98
CA SER A 3 -40.07 8.43 -32.44
C SER A 3 -39.07 8.69 -31.30
N GLN A 4 -38.46 9.89 -31.28
CA GLN A 4 -37.53 10.31 -30.24
C GLN A 4 -38.21 10.74 -28.93
N GLU A 5 -39.38 11.37 -28.98
CA GLU A 5 -40.14 11.74 -27.76
C GLU A 5 -40.67 10.51 -27.05
N GLU A 6 -41.13 9.52 -27.81
CA GLU A 6 -41.57 8.23 -27.29
C GLU A 6 -40.41 7.47 -26.63
N LEU A 7 -39.21 7.50 -27.24
CA LEU A 7 -38.02 6.87 -26.67
C LEU A 7 -37.53 7.57 -25.40
N ILE A 8 -37.59 8.91 -25.32
CA ILE A 8 -37.28 9.66 -24.09
C ILE A 8 -38.21 9.21 -22.95
N GLN A 9 -39.51 9.05 -23.23
CA GLN A 9 -40.48 8.59 -22.24
C GLN A 9 -40.25 7.13 -21.84
N ILE A 10 -39.86 6.26 -22.77
CA ILE A 10 -39.51 4.87 -22.45
C ILE A 10 -38.28 4.83 -21.55
N LEU A 11 -37.21 5.56 -21.88
CA LEU A 11 -36.00 5.59 -21.06
C LEU A 11 -36.28 6.11 -19.65
N SER A 12 -37.02 7.22 -19.52
CA SER A 12 -37.37 7.79 -18.22
C SER A 12 -38.22 6.85 -17.36
N ASN A 13 -39.20 6.17 -17.95
CA ASN A 13 -40.19 5.40 -17.18
C ASN A 13 -39.84 3.91 -17.00
N ARG A 14 -39.02 3.33 -17.89
CA ARG A 14 -38.80 1.87 -17.94
C ARG A 14 -37.35 1.45 -17.68
N VAL A 15 -36.38 2.35 -17.88
CA VAL A 15 -34.97 2.04 -17.63
C VAL A 15 -34.57 2.63 -16.28
N GLU A 16 -34.32 1.77 -15.29
CA GLU A 16 -34.05 2.19 -13.90
C GLU A 16 -32.86 3.15 -13.79
N LEU A 17 -31.89 3.08 -14.72
CA LEU A 17 -30.76 4.02 -14.80
C LEU A 17 -31.20 5.49 -14.95
N PHE A 18 -32.33 5.76 -15.60
CA PHE A 18 -32.78 7.11 -15.98
C PHE A 18 -34.00 7.61 -15.22
N LYS A 19 -34.44 6.87 -14.20
CA LYS A 19 -35.68 7.13 -13.46
C LYS A 19 -35.75 8.53 -12.83
N ASP A 20 -34.62 9.04 -12.39
CA ASP A 20 -34.52 10.35 -11.73
C ASP A 20 -34.00 11.46 -12.67
N PHE A 21 -33.81 11.17 -13.96
CA PHE A 21 -33.23 12.15 -14.88
C PHE A 21 -34.29 13.12 -15.43
N PRO A 22 -33.99 14.42 -15.52
CA PRO A 22 -34.81 15.35 -16.28
C PRO A 22 -34.96 14.92 -17.74
N LEU A 23 -36.18 14.97 -18.28
CA LEU A 23 -36.48 14.55 -19.66
C LEU A 23 -35.61 15.25 -20.71
N GLU A 24 -35.28 16.52 -20.50
CA GLU A 24 -34.37 17.30 -21.36
C GLU A 24 -32.98 16.65 -21.46
N LYS A 25 -32.47 16.14 -20.33
CA LYS A 25 -31.15 15.52 -20.25
C LYS A 25 -31.12 14.15 -20.92
N ILE A 26 -32.20 13.37 -20.78
CA ILE A 26 -32.38 12.13 -21.55
C ILE A 26 -32.40 12.43 -23.05
N GLY A 27 -33.05 13.52 -23.46
CA GLY A 27 -33.03 14.01 -24.85
C GLY A 27 -31.62 14.33 -25.35
N GLN A 28 -30.78 15.00 -24.55
CA GLN A 28 -29.39 15.29 -24.89
C GLN A 28 -28.54 14.02 -25.03
N ILE A 29 -28.74 13.04 -24.16
CA ILE A 29 -28.05 11.74 -24.22
C ILE A 29 -28.42 11.00 -25.52
N LEU A 30 -29.71 10.96 -25.84
CA LEU A 30 -30.20 10.32 -27.06
C LEU A 30 -29.69 10.99 -28.34
N ALA A 31 -29.55 12.32 -28.34
CA ALA A 31 -29.03 13.07 -29.49
C ALA A 31 -27.61 12.66 -29.91
N GLY A 32 -26.79 12.16 -28.96
CA GLY A 32 -25.45 11.65 -29.23
C GLY A 32 -25.31 10.13 -29.21
N SER A 33 -26.42 9.39 -29.10
CA SER A 33 -26.43 7.92 -29.03
C SER A 33 -26.74 7.30 -30.40
N LYS A 34 -26.36 6.03 -30.59
CA LYS A 34 -26.70 5.25 -31.79
C LYS A 34 -27.80 4.24 -31.48
N ILE A 35 -28.78 4.11 -32.38
CA ILE A 35 -29.80 3.06 -32.30
C ILE A 35 -29.45 2.00 -33.34
N VAL A 36 -29.35 0.75 -32.92
CA VAL A 36 -28.95 -0.38 -33.77
C VAL A 36 -29.98 -1.49 -33.67
N LYS A 37 -30.34 -2.08 -34.82
CA LYS A 37 -31.13 -3.31 -34.90
C LYS A 37 -30.18 -4.50 -35.01
N VAL A 38 -30.45 -5.53 -34.24
CA VAL A 38 -29.58 -6.69 -34.07
C VAL A 38 -30.39 -7.94 -34.38
N GLU A 39 -29.95 -8.72 -35.36
CA GLU A 39 -30.56 -10.02 -35.68
C GLU A 39 -30.07 -11.13 -34.74
N GLU A 40 -30.76 -12.26 -34.76
CA GLU A 40 -30.36 -13.42 -33.96
C GLU A 40 -28.94 -13.91 -34.38
N ASN A 41 -28.07 -14.11 -33.39
CA ASN A 41 -26.66 -14.47 -33.53
C ASN A 41 -25.73 -13.39 -34.10
N GLU A 42 -26.22 -12.16 -34.33
CA GLU A 42 -25.41 -11.01 -34.72
C GLU A 42 -24.72 -10.38 -33.50
N SER A 43 -23.43 -10.04 -33.62
CA SER A 43 -22.66 -9.44 -32.51
C SER A 43 -22.89 -7.92 -32.45
N VAL A 44 -23.27 -7.43 -31.27
CA VAL A 44 -23.41 -6.00 -30.96
C VAL A 44 -22.10 -5.42 -30.41
N ILE A 45 -21.40 -6.20 -29.60
CA ILE A 45 -20.08 -5.89 -29.04
C ILE A 45 -19.24 -7.15 -29.11
N GLU A 46 -18.09 -7.04 -29.77
CA GLU A 46 -17.08 -8.10 -29.81
C GLU A 46 -16.11 -8.02 -28.62
N GLU A 47 -15.63 -9.18 -28.20
CA GLU A 47 -14.59 -9.39 -27.20
C GLU A 47 -13.33 -8.63 -27.64
N GLU A 48 -12.66 -7.98 -26.70
CA GLU A 48 -11.53 -7.06 -26.94
C GLU A 48 -11.82 -5.76 -27.71
N ALA A 49 -13.02 -5.53 -28.27
CA ALA A 49 -13.38 -4.26 -28.92
C ALA A 49 -13.59 -3.08 -27.92
N GLY A 50 -13.63 -3.40 -26.62
CA GLY A 50 -13.40 -2.51 -25.47
C GLY A 50 -14.34 -1.32 -25.28
N GLY A 51 -15.13 -1.31 -24.19
CA GLY A 51 -15.54 -0.12 -23.40
C GLY A 51 -16.02 1.16 -24.10
N ARG A 52 -16.52 1.10 -25.33
CA ARG A 52 -16.88 2.30 -26.12
C ARG A 52 -18.31 2.77 -25.91
N TYR A 53 -19.22 1.87 -25.55
CA TYR A 53 -20.64 2.16 -25.46
C TYR A 53 -21.28 1.50 -24.24
N LEU A 54 -22.26 2.19 -23.65
CA LEU A 54 -23.26 1.58 -22.78
C LEU A 54 -24.43 1.15 -23.66
N GLY A 55 -24.73 -0.15 -23.68
CA GLY A 55 -25.87 -0.69 -24.41
C GLY A 55 -27.12 -0.74 -23.54
N ILE A 56 -28.27 -0.43 -24.13
CA ILE A 56 -29.58 -0.54 -23.51
C ILE A 56 -30.49 -1.28 -24.48
N VAL A 57 -31.04 -2.42 -24.06
CA VAL A 57 -32.00 -3.17 -24.87
C VAL A 57 -33.35 -2.45 -24.80
N ILE A 58 -33.88 -1.97 -25.92
CA ILE A 58 -35.19 -1.30 -25.96
C ILE A 58 -36.30 -2.32 -26.23
N SER A 59 -36.03 -3.28 -27.12
CA SER A 59 -36.92 -4.40 -27.42
C SER A 59 -36.11 -5.64 -27.81
N GLY A 60 -36.69 -6.83 -27.66
CA GLY A 60 -36.00 -8.10 -27.89
C GLY A 60 -35.12 -8.53 -26.72
N GLY A 61 -33.98 -9.16 -27.00
CA GLY A 61 -33.04 -9.63 -25.99
C GLY A 61 -31.68 -10.02 -26.56
N VAL A 62 -30.65 -9.93 -25.72
CA VAL A 62 -29.26 -10.26 -26.07
C VAL A 62 -28.68 -11.28 -25.10
N ASN A 63 -27.72 -12.07 -25.57
CA ASN A 63 -26.94 -13.01 -24.76
C ASN A 63 -25.52 -12.47 -24.54
N ILE A 64 -25.03 -12.62 -23.32
CA ILE A 64 -23.62 -12.39 -22.97
C ILE A 64 -22.89 -13.71 -23.13
N VAL A 65 -21.89 -13.76 -24.01
CA VAL A 65 -21.24 -15.02 -24.43
C VAL A 65 -19.72 -14.87 -24.33
N LYS A 66 -19.06 -15.76 -23.58
CA LYS A 66 -17.60 -15.87 -23.54
C LYS A 66 -17.12 -16.87 -24.59
N VAL A 67 -16.06 -16.54 -25.32
CA VAL A 67 -15.36 -17.52 -26.15
C VAL A 67 -14.29 -18.16 -25.29
N GLU A 68 -14.34 -19.48 -25.12
CA GLU A 68 -13.32 -20.23 -24.39
C GLU A 68 -12.09 -20.48 -25.30
N ASN A 69 -10.96 -20.87 -24.73
CA ASN A 69 -9.68 -21.04 -25.46
C ASN A 69 -9.75 -22.10 -26.58
N ASP A 70 -10.74 -23.00 -26.55
CA ASP A 70 -10.99 -24.01 -27.57
C ASP A 70 -11.93 -23.52 -28.70
N GLY A 71 -12.35 -22.26 -28.65
CA GLY A 71 -13.28 -21.64 -29.59
C GLY A 71 -14.76 -21.91 -29.29
N SER A 72 -15.07 -22.67 -28.23
CA SER A 72 -16.46 -22.90 -27.81
C SER A 72 -17.07 -21.64 -27.18
N LYS A 73 -18.36 -21.40 -27.43
CA LYS A 73 -19.10 -20.24 -26.92
C LYS A 73 -19.89 -20.63 -25.67
N ARG A 74 -19.51 -20.09 -24.51
CA ARG A 74 -20.25 -20.29 -23.25
C ARG A 74 -21.13 -19.10 -22.95
N LYS A 75 -22.44 -19.34 -22.82
CA LYS A 75 -23.42 -18.32 -22.42
C LYS A 75 -23.26 -18.00 -20.93
N ILE A 76 -23.03 -16.73 -20.61
CA ILE A 76 -22.89 -16.22 -19.24
C ILE A 76 -24.25 -15.76 -18.71
N ALA A 77 -25.00 -14.98 -19.50
CA ALA A 77 -26.28 -14.40 -19.11
C ALA A 77 -27.17 -14.10 -20.34
N SER A 78 -28.46 -13.88 -20.10
CA SER A 78 -29.39 -13.28 -21.05
C SER A 78 -29.91 -11.98 -20.49
N LEU A 79 -30.04 -10.97 -21.34
CA LEU A 79 -30.60 -9.67 -21.01
C LEU A 79 -31.85 -9.43 -21.86
N GLY A 80 -32.94 -9.06 -21.21
CA GLY A 80 -34.22 -8.72 -21.84
C GLY A 80 -34.42 -7.21 -22.04
N PRO A 81 -35.64 -6.80 -22.42
CA PRO A 81 -35.97 -5.39 -22.62
C PRO A 81 -35.71 -4.54 -21.37
N PHE A 82 -35.20 -3.33 -21.59
CA PHE A 82 -34.85 -2.30 -20.62
C PHE A 82 -33.63 -2.62 -19.74
N GLU A 83 -32.98 -3.75 -19.96
CA GLU A 83 -31.71 -4.08 -19.31
C GLU A 83 -30.51 -3.46 -20.04
N ILE A 84 -29.44 -3.20 -19.30
CA ILE A 84 -28.23 -2.54 -19.81
C ILE A 84 -27.03 -3.49 -19.86
N PHE A 85 -26.06 -3.20 -20.71
CA PHE A 85 -24.81 -3.94 -20.83
C PHE A 85 -23.63 -3.04 -21.16
N GLY A 86 -22.42 -3.54 -20.93
CA GLY A 86 -21.16 -2.80 -21.14
C GLY A 86 -20.77 -1.88 -19.98
N GLU A 87 -21.57 -1.83 -18.91
CA GLU A 87 -21.34 -0.98 -17.74
C GLU A 87 -20.09 -1.36 -16.96
N ILE A 88 -19.78 -2.66 -16.86
CA ILE A 88 -18.59 -3.15 -16.14
C ILE A 88 -17.34 -2.60 -16.82
N SER A 89 -17.19 -2.78 -18.13
CA SER A 89 -16.02 -2.30 -18.88
C SER A 89 -15.92 -0.77 -18.88
N LEU A 90 -17.05 -0.06 -18.91
CA LEU A 90 -17.06 1.40 -18.84
C LEU A 90 -16.63 1.94 -17.47
N MET A 91 -16.99 1.25 -16.39
CA MET A 91 -16.71 1.68 -15.01
C MET A 91 -15.35 1.20 -14.50
N THR A 92 -14.90 0.01 -14.91
CA THR A 92 -13.63 -0.58 -14.48
C THR A 92 -12.46 -0.20 -15.37
N ASN A 93 -12.74 0.36 -16.57
CA ASN A 93 -11.75 0.62 -17.61
C ASN A 93 -11.05 -0.66 -18.12
N GLU A 94 -11.58 -1.85 -17.80
CA GLU A 94 -11.11 -3.14 -18.31
C GLU A 94 -11.74 -3.46 -19.68
N LYS A 95 -11.07 -4.31 -20.47
CA LYS A 95 -11.62 -4.79 -21.75
C LYS A 95 -12.94 -5.55 -21.53
N SER A 96 -13.81 -5.59 -22.54
CA SER A 96 -15.00 -6.47 -22.48
C SER A 96 -14.52 -7.92 -22.44
N VAL A 97 -14.90 -8.63 -21.37
CA VAL A 97 -14.54 -10.04 -21.11
C VAL A 97 -15.52 -11.03 -21.75
N ALA A 98 -16.49 -10.52 -22.52
CA ALA A 98 -17.51 -11.31 -23.20
C ALA A 98 -18.08 -10.55 -24.41
N ASN A 99 -18.56 -11.31 -25.40
CA ASN A 99 -19.36 -10.82 -26.52
C ASN A 99 -20.80 -10.54 -26.09
N VAL A 100 -21.45 -9.58 -26.75
CA VAL A 100 -22.90 -9.36 -26.65
C VAL A 100 -23.52 -9.69 -28.00
N VAL A 101 -24.39 -10.70 -28.02
CA VAL A 101 -24.94 -11.27 -29.27
C VAL A 101 -26.46 -11.23 -29.22
N GLY A 102 -27.13 -10.87 -30.33
CA GLY A 102 -28.59 -10.90 -30.44
C GLY A 102 -29.15 -12.29 -30.14
N ASN A 103 -30.11 -12.39 -29.21
CA ASN A 103 -30.84 -13.63 -28.91
C ASN A 103 -32.18 -13.69 -29.67
N THR A 104 -32.77 -12.54 -29.94
CA THR A 104 -33.95 -12.35 -30.81
C THR A 104 -33.71 -11.13 -31.69
N HIS A 105 -34.60 -10.86 -32.64
CA HIS A 105 -34.64 -9.54 -33.29
C HIS A 105 -34.79 -8.45 -32.22
N SER A 106 -33.78 -7.60 -32.09
CA SER A 106 -33.64 -6.68 -30.95
C SER A 106 -33.28 -5.28 -31.41
N GLU A 107 -33.74 -4.27 -30.68
CA GLU A 107 -33.35 -2.88 -30.87
C GLU A 107 -32.58 -2.40 -29.65
N VAL A 108 -31.40 -1.83 -29.87
CA VAL A 108 -30.45 -1.45 -28.82
C VAL A 108 -30.02 0.01 -29.00
N VAL A 109 -30.04 0.77 -27.91
CA VAL A 109 -29.40 2.09 -27.84
C VAL A 109 -27.97 1.92 -27.33
N LEU A 110 -26.99 2.42 -28.08
CA LEU A 110 -25.58 2.46 -27.73
C LEU A 110 -25.18 3.90 -27.40
N ILE A 111 -24.90 4.17 -26.13
CA ILE A 111 -24.50 5.48 -25.61
C ILE A 111 -22.97 5.57 -25.56
N PRO A 112 -22.32 6.48 -26.29
CA PRO A 112 -20.87 6.66 -26.25
C PRO A 112 -20.32 6.92 -24.85
N ARG A 113 -19.12 6.39 -24.56
CA ARG A 113 -18.44 6.52 -23.27
C ARG A 113 -18.28 7.96 -22.80
N ASP A 114 -17.96 8.89 -23.67
CA ASP A 114 -17.76 10.30 -23.31
C ASP A 114 -19.07 10.98 -22.87
N ILE A 115 -20.19 10.63 -23.53
CA ILE A 115 -21.54 11.08 -23.14
C ILE A 115 -21.92 10.45 -21.80
N PHE A 116 -21.69 9.14 -21.65
CA PHE A 116 -21.94 8.42 -20.41
C PHE A 116 -21.08 8.94 -19.25
N SER A 117 -19.81 9.28 -19.48
CA SER A 117 -18.93 9.79 -18.42
C SER A 117 -19.37 11.18 -17.94
N LYS A 118 -19.78 12.06 -18.86
CA LYS A 118 -20.39 13.36 -18.50
C LYS A 118 -21.71 13.19 -17.74
N MET A 119 -22.50 12.17 -18.12
CA MET A 119 -23.72 11.81 -17.41
C MET A 119 -23.43 11.39 -15.97
N LEU A 120 -22.44 10.51 -15.73
CA LEU A 120 -22.09 10.08 -14.37
C LEU A 120 -21.64 11.24 -13.47
N ILE A 121 -20.83 12.17 -13.99
CA ILE A 121 -20.36 13.34 -13.23
C ILE A 121 -21.52 14.21 -12.76
N THR A 122 -22.61 14.26 -13.53
CA THR A 122 -23.70 15.19 -13.30
C THR A 122 -24.94 14.54 -12.69
N GLU A 123 -24.94 13.21 -12.46
CA GLU A 123 -26.08 12.47 -11.92
C GLU A 123 -25.63 11.34 -10.95
N PRO A 124 -25.51 11.62 -9.65
CA PRO A 124 -25.02 10.66 -8.65
C PRO A 124 -25.88 9.39 -8.49
N THR A 125 -27.19 9.47 -8.76
CA THR A 125 -28.13 8.33 -8.67
C THR A 125 -27.79 7.24 -9.68
N ALA A 126 -27.32 7.62 -10.87
CA ALA A 126 -26.89 6.69 -11.91
C ALA A 126 -25.65 5.89 -11.48
N ILE A 127 -24.67 6.52 -10.82
CA ILE A 127 -23.46 5.85 -10.31
C ILE A 127 -23.83 4.77 -9.30
N SER A 128 -24.76 5.07 -8.39
CA SER A 128 -25.22 4.12 -7.35
C SER A 128 -25.97 2.93 -7.94
N TYR A 129 -26.84 3.17 -8.93
CA TYR A 129 -27.52 2.09 -9.66
C TYR A 129 -26.51 1.16 -10.35
N LEU A 130 -25.55 1.74 -11.08
CA LEU A 130 -24.53 0.97 -11.81
C LEU A 130 -23.61 0.19 -10.85
N SER A 131 -23.21 0.79 -9.74
CA SER A 131 -22.38 0.12 -8.74
C SER A 131 -23.07 -1.12 -8.16
N ARG A 132 -24.37 -1.02 -7.84
CA ARG A 132 -25.18 -2.16 -7.38
C ARG A 132 -25.36 -3.22 -8.46
N LEU A 133 -25.60 -2.80 -9.70
CA LEU A 133 -25.74 -3.73 -10.83
C LEU A 133 -24.45 -4.51 -11.08
N ILE A 134 -23.29 -3.84 -11.03
CA ILE A 134 -21.97 -4.47 -11.18
C ILE A 134 -21.73 -5.46 -10.05
N LEU A 135 -21.98 -5.10 -8.79
CA LEU A 135 -21.81 -6.01 -7.65
C LEU A 135 -22.69 -7.25 -7.78
N LYS A 136 -23.96 -7.09 -8.20
CA LYS A 136 -24.87 -8.21 -8.46
C LYS A 136 -24.31 -9.12 -9.55
N ARG A 137 -23.88 -8.57 -10.69
CA ARG A 137 -23.33 -9.33 -11.83
C ARG A 137 -22.02 -10.02 -11.48
N VAL A 138 -21.12 -9.36 -10.74
CA VAL A 138 -19.87 -9.95 -10.26
C VAL A 138 -20.14 -11.11 -9.29
N SER A 139 -21.15 -11.00 -8.42
CA SER A 139 -21.57 -12.11 -7.54
C SER A 139 -22.14 -13.29 -8.32
N GLU A 140 -22.93 -13.05 -9.37
CA GLU A 140 -23.49 -14.09 -10.23
C GLU A 140 -22.39 -14.82 -11.04
N ILE A 141 -21.39 -14.06 -11.50
CA ILE A 141 -20.18 -14.59 -12.15
C ILE A 141 -19.31 -15.38 -11.14
N SER A 142 -19.16 -14.89 -9.91
CA SER A 142 -18.33 -15.53 -8.87
C SER A 142 -18.92 -16.85 -8.37
N ASN A 143 -20.25 -16.96 -8.27
CA ASN A 143 -20.93 -18.21 -7.90
C ASN A 143 -20.82 -19.30 -8.97
N THR A 144 -20.58 -18.94 -10.23
CA THR A 144 -20.27 -19.89 -11.31
C THR A 144 -18.77 -20.19 -11.45
N GLN A 145 -17.88 -19.33 -10.92
CA GLN A 145 -16.41 -19.45 -10.99
C GLN A 145 -15.75 -20.25 -9.85
N THR A 146 -16.50 -20.75 -8.86
CA THR A 146 -15.93 -21.58 -7.77
C THR A 146 -15.46 -22.97 -8.21
N LYS A 147 -15.63 -23.32 -9.49
CA LYS A 147 -14.92 -24.42 -10.14
C LYS A 147 -14.10 -23.85 -11.29
N GLU A 148 -12.79 -23.78 -11.08
CA GLU A 148 -11.76 -23.67 -12.12
C GLU A 148 -11.67 -22.31 -12.86
N SER A 149 -10.81 -21.39 -12.39
CA SER A 149 -9.95 -20.57 -13.26
C SER A 149 -8.95 -19.71 -12.46
N GLY A 150 -7.78 -19.49 -13.05
CA GLY A 150 -6.55 -19.04 -12.41
C GLY A 150 -6.42 -17.54 -12.16
N PHE A 151 -5.54 -17.24 -11.22
CA PHE A 151 -5.11 -15.93 -10.74
C PHE A 151 -4.53 -15.05 -11.87
N SER A 152 -5.02 -13.82 -12.07
CA SER A 152 -4.46 -12.86 -13.03
C SER A 152 -3.38 -11.97 -12.40
N SER A 153 -2.33 -11.68 -13.17
CA SER A 153 -1.02 -11.12 -12.80
C SER A 153 -0.98 -9.57 -12.70
N GLY A 154 -1.94 -8.95 -12.01
CA GLY A 154 -2.20 -7.50 -12.13
C GLY A 154 -1.40 -6.54 -11.23
N PHE A 155 -0.48 -6.97 -10.37
CA PHE A 155 0.12 -6.07 -9.37
C PHE A 155 1.26 -5.21 -9.93
N LEU A 156 2.04 -5.73 -10.88
CA LEU A 156 3.24 -5.10 -11.41
C LEU A 156 3.13 -4.85 -12.92
N SER A 157 2.52 -3.73 -13.27
CA SER A 157 2.34 -3.26 -14.64
C SER A 157 2.72 -1.79 -14.75
N LEU A 158 3.41 -1.41 -15.83
CA LEU A 158 3.64 -0.03 -16.24
C LEU A 158 2.60 0.43 -17.28
N SER A 159 1.36 -0.04 -17.18
CA SER A 159 0.28 0.39 -18.09
C SER A 159 -0.19 1.81 -17.78
N SER A 160 -0.25 2.66 -18.81
CA SER A 160 -0.87 4.00 -18.74
C SER A 160 -1.79 4.22 -19.94
N GLU A 161 -2.86 5.02 -19.77
CA GLU A 161 -3.85 5.29 -20.84
C GLU A 161 -3.25 5.98 -22.07
N LYS A 162 -2.20 6.77 -21.84
CA LYS A 162 -1.38 7.40 -22.88
C LYS A 162 0.04 6.90 -22.72
N ARG A 163 0.77 6.74 -23.82
CA ARG A 163 2.21 6.47 -23.80
C ARG A 163 2.92 7.49 -22.91
N LYS A 164 3.77 7.02 -22.01
CA LYS A 164 4.57 7.82 -21.07
C LYS A 164 6.02 7.37 -21.11
N GLN A 165 6.91 8.35 -21.20
CA GLN A 165 8.35 8.16 -21.16
C GLN A 165 8.87 8.52 -19.77
N ILE A 166 9.41 7.55 -19.06
CA ILE A 166 9.75 7.64 -17.64
C ILE A 166 11.26 7.46 -17.47
N LEU A 167 11.92 8.43 -16.86
CA LEU A 167 13.32 8.32 -16.43
C LEU A 167 13.36 8.14 -14.91
N VAL A 168 13.97 7.06 -14.45
CA VAL A 168 14.20 6.77 -13.04
C VAL A 168 15.64 7.10 -12.69
N ILE A 169 15.84 7.73 -11.54
CA ILE A 169 17.13 8.26 -11.09
C ILE A 169 17.40 7.86 -9.64
N ASN A 170 18.62 7.39 -9.41
CA ASN A 170 19.16 7.10 -8.09
C ASN A 170 20.58 7.68 -7.97
N CYS A 171 20.68 8.83 -7.33
CA CYS A 171 21.95 9.52 -7.08
C CYS A 171 22.60 9.03 -5.79
N GLY A 172 23.79 8.44 -5.91
CA GLY A 172 24.71 8.15 -4.82
C GLY A 172 25.87 9.16 -4.78
N SER A 173 26.66 9.14 -3.70
CA SER A 173 27.73 10.13 -3.47
C SER A 173 28.77 10.21 -4.60
N SER A 174 29.03 9.09 -5.29
CA SER A 174 29.95 9.01 -6.43
C SER A 174 29.39 8.19 -7.59
N SER A 175 28.06 8.06 -7.65
CA SER A 175 27.39 7.28 -8.70
C SER A 175 26.03 7.86 -9.10
N LEU A 176 25.63 7.63 -10.35
CA LEU A 176 24.31 7.96 -10.88
C LEU A 176 23.75 6.72 -11.57
N LYS A 177 22.82 6.01 -10.94
CA LYS A 177 22.11 4.89 -11.54
C LYS A 177 20.79 5.41 -12.15
N TYR A 178 20.44 4.91 -13.33
CA TYR A 178 19.22 5.30 -14.03
C TYR A 178 18.59 4.15 -14.80
N ALA A 179 17.29 4.29 -15.07
CA ALA A 179 16.57 3.44 -16.00
C ALA A 179 15.54 4.26 -16.76
N TYR A 180 15.43 4.04 -18.06
CA TYR A 180 14.40 4.59 -18.91
C TYR A 180 13.36 3.51 -19.23
N TYR A 181 12.09 3.87 -19.08
CA TYR A 181 10.94 3.04 -19.43
C TYR A 181 10.03 3.79 -20.40
N ASP A 182 9.44 3.05 -21.33
CA ASP A 182 8.36 3.50 -22.20
C ASP A 182 7.14 2.64 -21.91
N THR A 183 6.04 3.24 -21.47
CA THR A 183 4.83 2.46 -21.13
C THR A 183 4.18 1.79 -22.33
N TYR A 184 4.54 2.16 -23.56
CA TYR A 184 4.14 1.42 -24.76
C TYR A 184 4.90 0.10 -24.90
N ASN A 185 6.18 0.06 -24.50
CA ASN A 185 7.06 -1.11 -24.54
C ASN A 185 7.80 -1.28 -23.20
N PRO A 186 7.10 -1.62 -22.10
CA PRO A 186 7.68 -1.61 -20.76
C PRO A 186 8.74 -2.71 -20.53
N GLU A 187 8.75 -3.75 -21.36
CA GLU A 187 9.68 -4.88 -21.30
C GLU A 187 11.07 -4.59 -21.91
N GLU A 188 11.25 -3.43 -22.56
CA GLU A 188 12.54 -3.04 -23.17
C GLU A 188 13.19 -1.83 -22.46
N PRO A 189 13.52 -1.90 -21.16
CA PRO A 189 14.11 -0.76 -20.47
C PRO A 189 15.56 -0.51 -20.91
N PHE A 190 15.95 0.77 -20.90
CA PHE A 190 17.35 1.15 -21.01
C PHE A 190 17.89 1.42 -19.61
N LYS A 191 18.82 0.60 -19.11
CA LYS A 191 19.36 0.74 -17.75
C LYS A 191 20.83 1.13 -17.79
N GLY A 192 21.29 1.89 -16.81
CA GLY A 192 22.71 2.23 -16.72
C GLY A 192 23.14 2.80 -15.38
N ILE A 193 24.45 2.91 -15.23
CA ILE A 193 25.10 3.50 -14.08
C ILE A 193 26.37 4.24 -14.52
N VAL A 194 26.51 5.46 -14.05
CA VAL A 194 27.78 6.18 -14.02
C VAL A 194 28.41 5.95 -12.65
N GLU A 195 29.63 5.43 -12.61
CA GLU A 195 30.39 5.17 -11.39
C GLU A 195 31.63 6.06 -11.33
N ARG A 196 32.16 6.26 -10.11
CA ARG A 196 33.40 7.01 -9.86
C ARG A 196 33.32 8.47 -10.31
N ILE A 197 32.15 9.08 -10.12
CA ILE A 197 31.93 10.51 -10.39
C ILE A 197 32.87 11.34 -9.51
N GLY A 198 33.60 12.27 -10.11
CA GLY A 198 34.59 13.11 -9.41
C GLY A 198 35.91 12.40 -9.07
N GLU A 199 36.07 11.13 -9.42
CA GLU A 199 37.30 10.35 -9.21
C GLU A 199 38.11 10.17 -10.51
N SER A 200 39.28 9.55 -10.40
CA SER A 200 40.07 9.18 -11.58
C SER A 200 39.39 8.04 -12.35
N GLN A 201 39.12 8.28 -13.64
CA GLN A 201 38.47 7.34 -14.57
C GLN A 201 36.99 7.01 -14.24
N PRO A 202 36.08 8.00 -14.34
CA PRO A 202 34.66 7.73 -14.37
C PRO A 202 34.29 6.76 -15.51
N VAL A 203 33.35 5.88 -15.25
CA VAL A 203 32.89 4.87 -16.22
C VAL A 203 31.37 4.88 -16.30
N HIS A 204 30.86 4.74 -17.52
CA HIS A 204 29.43 4.59 -17.79
C HIS A 204 29.18 3.18 -18.28
N LYS A 205 28.46 2.39 -17.48
CA LYS A 205 28.01 1.04 -17.82
C LYS A 205 26.53 1.09 -18.11
N PHE A 206 26.07 0.49 -19.21
CA PHE A 206 24.65 0.48 -19.54
C PHE A 206 24.27 -0.76 -20.34
N SER A 207 22.97 -1.08 -20.32
CA SER A 207 22.38 -2.24 -20.99
C SER A 207 21.08 -1.85 -21.69
N TYR A 208 20.90 -2.33 -22.91
CA TYR A 208 19.66 -2.19 -23.68
C TYR A 208 19.44 -3.40 -24.57
N LYS A 209 18.25 -4.01 -24.53
CA LYS A 209 17.92 -5.25 -25.27
C LYS A 209 18.97 -6.35 -25.07
N ASP A 210 19.36 -6.55 -23.81
CA ASP A 210 20.39 -7.52 -23.38
C ASP A 210 21.81 -7.28 -23.92
N GLU A 211 22.08 -6.16 -24.59
CA GLU A 211 23.43 -5.74 -24.95
C GLU A 211 24.03 -4.85 -23.86
N GLU A 212 25.11 -5.32 -23.22
CA GLU A 212 25.89 -4.53 -22.27
C GLU A 212 27.00 -3.73 -22.95
N SER A 213 27.26 -2.52 -22.45
CA SER A 213 28.32 -1.64 -22.94
C SER A 213 28.99 -0.91 -21.77
N ILE A 214 30.29 -0.64 -21.91
CA ILE A 214 31.10 0.10 -20.95
C ILE A 214 31.88 1.17 -21.68
N GLU A 215 31.67 2.43 -21.31
CA GLU A 215 32.37 3.58 -21.87
C GLU A 215 33.19 4.29 -20.78
N LYS A 216 34.40 4.70 -21.14
CA LYS A 216 35.20 5.60 -20.31
C LYS A 216 34.76 7.02 -20.60
N ILE A 217 34.38 7.74 -19.55
CA ILE A 217 33.84 9.10 -19.68
C ILE A 217 34.60 10.07 -18.77
N SER A 218 34.34 11.37 -18.94
CA SER A 218 34.72 12.40 -17.99
C SER A 218 33.47 12.90 -17.28
N ALA A 219 33.42 12.76 -15.97
CA ALA A 219 32.34 13.28 -15.14
C ALA A 219 32.92 13.75 -13.79
N LYS A 220 33.16 15.05 -13.66
CA LYS A 220 33.70 15.67 -12.43
C LYS A 220 32.67 15.80 -11.33
N ASP A 221 31.40 15.91 -11.71
CA ASP A 221 30.27 16.07 -10.80
C ASP A 221 29.01 15.38 -11.37
N HIS A 222 27.92 15.41 -10.60
CA HIS A 222 26.66 14.82 -11.03
C HIS A 222 26.11 15.48 -12.29
N LYS A 223 26.31 16.79 -12.48
CA LYS A 223 25.84 17.49 -13.67
C LYS A 223 26.50 16.94 -14.94
N GLU A 224 27.82 16.79 -14.96
CA GLU A 224 28.53 16.16 -16.07
C GLU A 224 28.09 14.70 -16.28
N ALA A 225 27.85 13.95 -15.19
CA ALA A 225 27.34 12.58 -15.29
C ALA A 225 25.94 12.50 -15.96
N PHE A 226 25.04 13.42 -15.61
CA PHE A 226 23.73 13.54 -16.25
C PHE A 226 23.84 13.84 -17.76
N LEU A 227 24.78 14.70 -18.15
CA LEU A 227 24.99 15.03 -19.57
C LEU A 227 25.47 13.82 -20.37
N GLU A 228 26.33 12.96 -19.79
CA GLU A 228 26.75 11.71 -20.44
C GLU A 228 25.58 10.72 -20.56
N VAL A 229 24.70 10.62 -19.55
CA VAL A 229 23.46 9.82 -19.65
C VAL A 229 22.57 10.30 -20.78
N ILE A 230 22.32 11.62 -20.87
CA ILE A 230 21.50 12.22 -21.92
C ILE A 230 22.12 11.98 -23.31
N LYS A 231 23.43 12.15 -23.44
CA LYS A 231 24.16 11.90 -24.69
C LYS A 231 23.99 10.46 -25.19
N ILE A 232 24.04 9.47 -24.29
CA ILE A 232 23.80 8.07 -24.66
C ILE A 232 22.35 7.83 -25.07
N LEU A 233 21.38 8.33 -24.30
CA LEU A 233 19.95 8.18 -24.61
C LEU A 233 19.55 8.89 -25.92
N MET A 234 20.22 9.99 -26.27
CA MET A 234 20.00 10.73 -27.51
C MET A 234 20.89 10.29 -28.68
N SER A 235 21.70 9.25 -28.50
CA SER A 235 22.62 8.80 -29.55
C SER A 235 21.85 8.16 -30.73
N GLU A 236 22.37 8.38 -31.95
CA GLU A 236 21.84 7.75 -33.17
C GLU A 236 21.91 6.22 -33.15
N LYS A 237 22.76 5.65 -32.28
CA LYS A 237 22.86 4.20 -32.10
C LYS A 237 21.61 3.62 -31.46
N PHE A 238 21.11 4.25 -30.39
CA PHE A 238 20.00 3.70 -29.58
C PHE A 238 18.66 4.36 -29.88
N LYS A 239 18.66 5.63 -30.31
CA LYS A 239 17.46 6.41 -30.69
C LYS A 239 16.35 6.38 -29.63
N ILE A 240 16.74 6.43 -28.34
CA ILE A 240 15.78 6.37 -27.23
C ILE A 240 15.02 7.70 -27.12
N LEU A 241 15.74 8.82 -27.22
CA LEU A 241 15.19 10.17 -27.14
C LEU A 241 15.68 11.01 -28.31
N ARG A 242 14.82 11.89 -28.85
CA ARG A 242 15.27 12.95 -29.78
C ARG A 242 15.57 14.26 -29.05
N ASP A 243 14.89 14.48 -27.93
CA ASP A 243 15.02 15.66 -27.11
C ASP A 243 14.66 15.33 -25.66
N THR A 244 15.28 16.05 -24.71
CA THR A 244 15.00 15.88 -23.28
C THR A 244 13.56 16.19 -22.89
N SER A 245 12.82 16.97 -23.69
CA SER A 245 11.41 17.27 -23.45
C SER A 245 10.43 16.15 -23.82
N GLU A 246 10.94 15.04 -24.37
CA GLU A 246 10.17 13.80 -24.57
C GLU A 246 9.97 13.03 -23.26
N ILE A 247 10.78 13.27 -22.23
CA ILE A 247 10.57 12.67 -20.90
C ILE A 247 9.35 13.32 -20.23
N ASP A 248 8.32 12.51 -19.96
CA ASP A 248 7.11 12.93 -19.25
C ASP A 248 7.32 12.98 -17.74
N ILE A 249 8.11 12.03 -17.21
CA ILE A 249 8.21 11.76 -15.77
C ILE A 249 9.66 11.49 -15.40
N VAL A 250 10.14 12.13 -14.33
CA VAL A 250 11.40 11.74 -13.69
C VAL A 250 11.11 11.26 -12.26
N GLY A 251 11.31 9.97 -12.02
CA GLY A 251 11.17 9.36 -10.70
C GLY A 251 12.51 9.32 -9.96
N HIS A 252 12.58 9.92 -8.78
CA HIS A 252 13.76 10.00 -7.94
C HIS A 252 13.65 9.08 -6.75
N ARG A 253 14.66 8.24 -6.54
CA ARG A 253 14.84 7.58 -5.24
C ARG A 253 15.29 8.62 -4.22
N VAL A 254 14.56 8.71 -3.10
CA VAL A 254 14.92 9.54 -1.95
C VAL A 254 15.04 8.64 -0.73
N VAL A 255 16.16 8.73 -0.01
CA VAL A 255 16.42 7.78 1.08
C VAL A 255 15.52 8.01 2.28
N HIS A 256 15.24 9.25 2.67
CA HIS A 256 14.47 9.54 3.87
C HIS A 256 13.36 10.56 3.63
N GLY A 257 12.09 10.17 3.86
CA GLY A 257 10.92 11.05 3.75
C GLY A 257 10.45 11.68 5.06
N GLY A 258 11.03 11.28 6.20
CA GLY A 258 10.51 11.68 7.52
C GLY A 258 9.15 11.03 7.80
N GLU A 259 8.39 11.58 8.76
CA GLU A 259 7.01 11.10 9.03
C GLU A 259 6.00 11.65 8.01
N ARG A 260 6.33 12.76 7.34
CA ARG A 260 5.38 13.48 6.47
C ARG A 260 5.08 12.74 5.17
N TYR A 261 6.05 12.01 4.62
CA TYR A 261 5.92 11.37 3.31
C TYR A 261 5.91 9.84 3.44
N ASN A 262 4.70 9.28 3.40
CA ASN A 262 4.42 7.85 3.43
C ASN A 262 4.05 7.27 2.05
N SER A 263 4.06 8.10 1.00
CA SER A 263 3.78 7.69 -0.38
C SER A 263 4.64 8.47 -1.38
N PRO A 264 4.77 7.96 -2.63
CA PRO A 264 5.35 8.73 -3.73
C PRO A 264 4.67 10.09 -3.88
N THR A 265 5.46 11.14 -4.11
CA THR A 265 4.97 12.52 -4.07
C THR A 265 5.54 13.34 -5.23
N VAL A 266 4.70 14.17 -5.86
CA VAL A 266 5.15 15.16 -6.85
C VAL A 266 6.03 16.20 -6.16
N ILE A 267 7.23 16.41 -6.69
CA ILE A 267 8.22 17.32 -6.11
C ILE A 267 7.82 18.77 -6.41
N THR A 268 7.43 19.48 -5.34
CA THR A 268 7.27 20.93 -5.29
C THR A 268 8.44 21.57 -4.52
N GLU A 269 8.51 22.90 -4.47
CA GLU A 269 9.49 23.61 -3.63
C GLU A 269 9.37 23.22 -2.15
N ASP A 270 8.14 23.07 -1.65
CA ASP A 270 7.91 22.59 -0.28
C ASP A 270 8.46 21.18 -0.05
N VAL A 271 8.26 20.27 -1.01
CA VAL A 271 8.79 18.90 -0.91
C VAL A 271 10.32 18.91 -0.91
N GLU A 272 10.96 19.74 -1.73
CA GLU A 272 12.43 19.88 -1.71
C GLU A 272 12.93 20.40 -0.37
N ASN A 273 12.30 21.42 0.19
CA ASN A 273 12.65 21.98 1.50
C ASN A 273 12.51 20.94 2.62
N GLU A 274 11.49 20.09 2.56
CA GLU A 274 11.30 19.02 3.54
C GLU A 274 12.31 17.88 3.37
N ILE A 275 12.66 17.50 2.14
CA ILE A 275 13.76 16.55 1.88
C ILE A 275 15.09 17.12 2.42
N GLU A 276 15.30 18.43 2.29
CA GLU A 276 16.48 19.12 2.80
C GLU A 276 16.55 19.06 4.33
N LYS A 277 15.44 19.36 5.02
CA LYS A 277 15.34 19.19 6.48
C LYS A 277 15.55 17.73 6.90
N ALA A 278 15.00 16.77 6.16
CA ALA A 278 15.18 15.34 6.42
C ALA A 278 16.63 14.86 6.21
N SER A 279 17.51 15.69 5.63
CA SER A 279 18.95 15.41 5.57
C SER A 279 19.60 15.29 6.95
N LEU A 280 18.99 15.85 8.01
CA LEU A 280 19.41 15.60 9.38
C LEU A 280 19.39 14.09 9.73
N PHE A 281 18.43 13.35 9.16
CA PHE A 281 18.24 11.92 9.42
C PHE A 281 19.05 11.03 8.48
N ALA A 282 19.36 11.51 7.28
CA ALA A 282 20.13 10.79 6.27
C ALA A 282 21.21 11.68 5.62
N PRO A 283 22.22 12.14 6.39
CA PRO A 283 23.17 13.18 5.95
C PRO A 283 24.07 12.74 4.79
N LEU A 284 24.30 11.44 4.64
CA LEU A 284 25.11 10.89 3.54
C LEU A 284 24.31 10.61 2.26
N HIS A 285 22.98 10.79 2.28
CA HIS A 285 22.09 10.36 1.22
C HIS A 285 21.19 11.48 0.70
N ASN A 286 20.33 12.06 1.54
CA ASN A 286 19.36 13.07 1.13
C ASN A 286 19.98 14.29 0.44
N PRO A 287 21.13 14.84 0.89
CA PRO A 287 21.77 15.95 0.18
C PRO A 287 22.14 15.60 -1.26
N VAL A 288 22.59 14.37 -1.50
CA VAL A 288 22.95 13.89 -2.85
C VAL A 288 21.70 13.61 -3.68
N ASN A 289 20.62 13.11 -3.06
CA ASN A 289 19.33 12.98 -3.74
C ASN A 289 18.82 14.36 -4.21
N LEU A 290 18.95 15.40 -3.38
CA LEU A 290 18.56 16.78 -3.73
C LEU A 290 19.39 17.37 -4.87
N ILE A 291 20.70 17.12 -4.90
CA ILE A 291 21.54 17.49 -6.06
C ILE A 291 20.96 16.85 -7.33
N GLY A 292 20.66 15.55 -7.28
CA GLY A 292 20.02 14.83 -8.40
C GLY A 292 18.70 15.44 -8.84
N ILE A 293 17.82 15.75 -7.90
CA ILE A 293 16.51 16.39 -8.16
C ILE A 293 16.69 17.75 -8.83
N ARG A 294 17.56 18.59 -8.28
CA ARG A 294 17.79 19.97 -8.78
C ARG A 294 18.43 19.96 -10.17
N GLU A 295 19.37 19.06 -10.44
CA GLU A 295 19.96 18.90 -11.78
C GLU A 295 18.94 18.36 -12.79
N ALA A 296 18.17 17.33 -12.42
CA ALA A 296 17.13 16.78 -13.28
C ALA A 296 16.02 17.80 -13.61
N LYS A 297 15.63 18.65 -12.66
CA LYS A 297 14.68 19.75 -12.89
C LYS A 297 15.18 20.73 -13.96
N GLN A 298 16.47 21.03 -13.97
CA GLN A 298 17.07 21.94 -14.96
C GLN A 298 17.12 21.32 -16.35
N LEU A 299 17.43 20.02 -16.43
CA LEU A 299 17.63 19.28 -17.68
C LEU A 299 16.32 18.80 -18.31
N PHE A 300 15.34 18.36 -17.51
CA PHE A 300 14.07 17.78 -17.95
C PHE A 300 12.90 18.70 -17.60
N LYS A 301 12.89 19.92 -18.16
CA LYS A 301 11.97 21.01 -17.76
C LYS A 301 10.49 20.73 -17.92
N LYS A 302 10.09 19.85 -18.86
CA LYS A 302 8.68 19.46 -19.07
C LYS A 302 8.25 18.29 -18.19
N ALA A 303 9.20 17.55 -17.64
CA ALA A 303 8.90 16.33 -16.91
C ALA A 303 8.37 16.63 -15.52
N VAL A 304 7.36 15.88 -15.09
CA VAL A 304 6.90 15.88 -13.70
C VAL A 304 7.94 15.12 -12.87
N GLN A 305 8.44 15.75 -11.82
CA GLN A 305 9.44 15.19 -10.94
C GLN A 305 8.73 14.51 -9.76
N ILE A 306 9.01 13.25 -9.50
CA ILE A 306 8.41 12.47 -8.40
C ILE A 306 9.50 12.02 -7.43
N ALA A 307 9.26 12.16 -6.13
CA ALA A 307 10.09 11.55 -5.10
C ALA A 307 9.43 10.23 -4.65
N VAL A 308 10.21 9.14 -4.65
CA VAL A 308 9.83 7.83 -4.10
C VAL A 308 10.76 7.54 -2.93
N PHE A 309 10.18 7.40 -1.74
CA PHE A 309 10.93 7.34 -0.49
C PHE A 309 11.19 5.90 -0.05
N ASP A 310 12.44 5.56 0.27
CA ASP A 310 12.82 4.25 0.83
C ASP A 310 12.10 3.94 2.16
N THR A 311 11.72 4.98 2.91
CA THR A 311 11.03 4.89 4.20
C THR A 311 9.51 4.70 4.08
N ALA A 312 8.91 4.93 2.89
CA ALA A 312 7.46 4.99 2.73
C ALA A 312 6.77 3.65 3.02
N PHE A 313 7.32 2.55 2.48
CA PHE A 313 6.76 1.21 2.65
C PHE A 313 6.60 0.79 4.13
N HIS A 314 7.51 1.25 4.97
CA HIS A 314 7.59 0.89 6.39
C HIS A 314 6.68 1.73 7.28
N GLN A 315 6.00 2.76 6.75
CA GLN A 315 5.12 3.62 7.56
C GLN A 315 3.89 2.88 8.12
N THR A 316 3.62 1.67 7.63
CA THR A 316 2.57 0.78 8.18
C THR A 316 2.97 0.08 9.49
N MET A 317 4.22 0.24 9.96
CA MET A 317 4.68 -0.33 11.23
C MET A 317 3.87 0.21 12.41
N PRO A 318 3.43 -0.64 13.35
CA PRO A 318 2.71 -0.21 14.54
C PRO A 318 3.63 0.51 15.56
N PRO A 319 3.09 1.35 16.46
CA PRO A 319 3.86 2.11 17.46
C PRO A 319 4.85 1.29 18.29
N PHE A 320 4.43 0.13 18.75
CA PHE A 320 5.30 -0.74 19.55
C PHE A 320 6.49 -1.33 18.77
N ALA A 321 6.46 -1.33 17.43
CA ALA A 321 7.57 -1.78 16.60
C ALA A 321 8.54 -0.64 16.23
N TYR A 322 8.04 0.60 16.12
CA TYR A 322 8.87 1.74 15.72
C TYR A 322 9.40 2.60 16.86
N LEU A 323 8.81 2.54 18.06
CA LEU A 323 9.30 3.30 19.20
C LEU A 323 10.54 2.63 19.79
N TYR A 324 11.59 3.41 20.02
CA TYR A 324 12.71 2.98 20.85
C TYR A 324 12.36 3.15 22.32
N ALA A 325 12.92 2.31 23.18
CA ALA A 325 12.85 2.44 24.63
C ALA A 325 13.76 3.57 25.16
N LEU A 326 13.53 4.78 24.65
CA LEU A 326 14.16 6.04 25.07
C LEU A 326 13.12 6.91 25.79
N PRO A 327 13.53 7.98 26.50
CA PRO A 327 12.59 9.01 26.95
C PRO A 327 11.68 9.45 25.79
N TYR A 328 10.36 9.47 26.04
CA TYR A 328 9.35 9.61 24.99
C TYR A 328 9.46 10.95 24.25
N GLU A 329 10.05 11.97 24.88
CA GLU A 329 10.31 13.29 24.34
C GLU A 329 11.19 13.26 23.08
N TYR A 330 12.12 12.29 22.99
CA TYR A 330 12.92 12.08 21.79
C TYR A 330 12.06 11.67 20.59
N TYR A 331 10.99 10.92 20.81
CA TYR A 331 10.02 10.63 19.77
C TYR A 331 9.09 11.83 19.53
N SER A 332 8.42 12.36 20.56
CA SER A 332 7.40 13.41 20.37
C SER A 332 7.97 14.66 19.71
N ASP A 333 9.17 15.08 20.12
CA ASP A 333 9.73 16.38 19.75
C ASP A 333 10.74 16.27 18.60
N LYS A 334 11.48 15.16 18.54
CA LYS A 334 12.59 14.97 17.57
C LYS A 334 12.31 13.90 16.52
N LYS A 335 11.17 13.20 16.62
CA LYS A 335 10.77 12.12 15.70
C LYS A 335 11.82 11.01 15.58
N ILE A 336 12.49 10.70 16.69
CA ILE A 336 13.43 9.58 16.78
C ILE A 336 12.62 8.29 16.93
N ARG A 337 12.56 7.53 15.84
CA ARG A 337 11.83 6.25 15.70
C ARG A 337 12.49 5.38 14.65
N ARG A 338 12.05 4.13 14.55
CA ARG A 338 12.33 3.28 13.38
C ARG A 338 11.60 3.84 12.16
N TYR A 339 12.36 4.10 11.11
CA TYR A 339 11.82 4.44 9.79
C TYR A 339 11.95 3.27 8.82
N GLY A 340 13.08 2.56 8.84
CA GLY A 340 13.37 1.50 7.89
C GLY A 340 13.75 2.00 6.49
N PHE A 341 14.53 1.22 5.76
CA PHE A 341 14.98 1.55 4.39
C PHE A 341 14.86 0.33 3.47
N HIS A 342 15.26 0.48 2.20
CA HIS A 342 15.02 -0.50 1.15
C HIS A 342 13.52 -0.82 0.95
N GLY A 343 12.62 0.10 1.31
CA GLY A 343 11.17 -0.11 1.22
C GLY A 343 10.72 -0.44 -0.20
N THR A 344 11.27 0.24 -1.20
CA THR A 344 11.02 -0.04 -2.63
C THR A 344 11.39 -1.47 -3.00
N SER A 345 12.55 -1.97 -2.56
CA SER A 345 12.98 -3.35 -2.84
C SER A 345 12.10 -4.37 -2.11
N HIS A 346 11.85 -4.17 -0.81
CA HIS A 346 10.99 -5.05 -0.01
C HIS A 346 9.59 -5.15 -0.60
N SER A 347 8.99 -4.01 -0.98
CA SER A 347 7.68 -3.96 -1.63
C SER A 347 7.67 -4.67 -2.98
N TYR A 348 8.70 -4.50 -3.79
CA TYR A 348 8.77 -5.13 -5.11
C TYR A 348 8.84 -6.66 -4.99
N VAL A 349 9.78 -7.17 -4.18
CA VAL A 349 10.02 -8.62 -4.11
C VAL A 349 8.91 -9.36 -3.38
N SER A 350 8.20 -8.71 -2.45
CA SER A 350 7.05 -9.30 -1.78
C SER A 350 5.85 -9.44 -2.73
N LEU A 351 5.61 -8.45 -3.60
CA LEU A 351 4.60 -8.52 -4.66
C LEU A 351 4.96 -9.58 -5.71
N LYS A 352 6.22 -9.63 -6.17
CA LYS A 352 6.69 -10.68 -7.09
C LYS A 352 6.54 -12.08 -6.50
N ALA A 353 6.81 -12.25 -5.21
CA ALA A 353 6.59 -13.53 -4.52
C ALA A 353 5.10 -13.92 -4.53
N SER A 354 4.20 -12.97 -4.30
CA SER A 354 2.75 -13.20 -4.38
C SER A 354 2.30 -13.62 -5.78
N GLU A 355 2.80 -12.95 -6.83
CA GLU A 355 2.53 -13.30 -8.23
C GLU A 355 3.04 -14.71 -8.56
N TYR A 356 4.27 -15.02 -8.16
CA TYR A 356 4.87 -16.34 -8.39
C TYR A 356 4.06 -17.46 -7.73
N LEU A 357 3.60 -17.24 -6.50
CA LEU A 357 2.80 -18.20 -5.73
C LEU A 357 1.33 -18.26 -6.18
N LYS A 358 0.88 -17.33 -7.03
CA LYS A 358 -0.52 -17.20 -7.46
C LYS A 358 -1.49 -17.13 -6.26
N ARG A 359 -1.05 -16.46 -5.18
CA ARG A 359 -1.82 -16.21 -3.95
C ARG A 359 -2.06 -14.72 -3.80
N LYS A 360 -3.12 -14.34 -3.09
CA LYS A 360 -3.41 -12.92 -2.78
C LYS A 360 -2.34 -12.38 -1.84
N TYR A 361 -1.79 -11.20 -2.16
CA TYR A 361 -0.77 -10.54 -1.35
C TYR A 361 -1.26 -10.29 0.09
N SER A 362 -2.52 -9.92 0.24
CA SER A 362 -3.19 -9.73 1.53
C SER A 362 -3.48 -11.02 2.30
N SER A 363 -3.13 -12.20 1.77
CA SER A 363 -3.29 -13.51 2.43
C SER A 363 -1.96 -14.19 2.77
N LEU A 364 -0.86 -13.45 2.67
CA LEU A 364 0.49 -13.96 2.88
C LEU A 364 1.17 -13.25 4.05
N SER A 365 1.87 -14.02 4.87
CA SER A 365 2.89 -13.52 5.80
C SER A 365 4.29 -13.81 5.22
N ILE A 366 5.04 -12.76 4.90
CA ILE A 366 6.28 -12.80 4.12
C ILE A 366 7.43 -12.18 4.92
N ILE A 367 8.58 -12.84 4.93
CA ILE A 367 9.85 -12.22 5.33
C ILE A 367 10.69 -11.96 4.09
N THR A 368 11.06 -10.70 3.86
CA THR A 368 11.96 -10.31 2.77
C THR A 368 13.35 -9.98 3.30
N CYS A 369 14.37 -10.68 2.79
CA CYS A 369 15.77 -10.50 3.12
C CYS A 369 16.48 -9.79 1.96
N HIS A 370 16.58 -8.46 2.03
CA HIS A 370 17.40 -7.69 1.10
C HIS A 370 18.85 -7.69 1.60
N LEU A 371 19.70 -8.54 1.01
CA LEU A 371 21.07 -8.74 1.43
C LEU A 371 22.03 -8.19 0.36
N GLY A 372 22.59 -7.01 0.60
CA GLY A 372 23.60 -6.38 -0.26
C GLY A 372 24.71 -5.74 0.56
N ASN A 373 25.38 -4.73 0.00
CA ASN A 373 26.38 -3.94 0.75
C ASN A 373 25.75 -3.20 1.94
N GLY A 374 24.51 -2.72 1.77
CA GLY A 374 23.57 -2.51 2.86
C GLY A 374 22.61 -3.70 2.92
N ALA A 375 22.26 -4.15 4.12
CA ALA A 375 21.40 -5.32 4.29
C ALA A 375 20.26 -5.03 5.28
N SER A 376 19.03 -5.41 4.92
CA SER A 376 17.89 -5.32 5.81
C SER A 376 16.93 -6.50 5.61
N ILE A 377 16.22 -6.83 6.68
CA ILE A 377 15.12 -7.81 6.64
C ILE A 377 13.82 -7.08 7.01
N CYS A 378 12.69 -7.47 6.42
CA CYS A 378 11.38 -6.89 6.70
C CYS A 378 10.35 -7.99 6.93
N ALA A 379 9.51 -7.81 7.94
CA ALA A 379 8.34 -8.63 8.22
C ALA A 379 7.12 -7.96 7.59
N ILE A 380 6.47 -8.67 6.66
CA ILE A 380 5.31 -8.18 5.92
C ILE A 380 4.14 -9.11 6.21
N ASP A 381 3.15 -8.60 6.91
CA ASP A 381 1.97 -9.36 7.30
C ASP A 381 0.73 -8.83 6.58
N HIS A 382 0.06 -9.72 5.82
CA HIS A 382 -1.16 -9.40 5.06
C HIS A 382 -1.01 -8.13 4.18
N GLY A 383 0.18 -7.98 3.59
CA GLY A 383 0.54 -6.86 2.71
C GLY A 383 1.01 -5.58 3.38
N ARG A 384 1.20 -5.57 4.71
CA ARG A 384 1.70 -4.42 5.48
C ARG A 384 3.05 -4.73 6.12
N ALA A 385 3.99 -3.78 6.09
CA ALA A 385 5.24 -3.91 6.81
C ALA A 385 4.98 -3.71 8.31
N ILE A 386 5.19 -4.75 9.12
CA ILE A 386 4.98 -4.69 10.57
C ILE A 386 6.28 -4.50 11.35
N ASP A 387 7.43 -4.82 10.75
CA ASP A 387 8.77 -4.63 11.33
C ASP A 387 9.85 -4.62 10.22
N THR A 388 10.99 -3.99 10.49
CA THR A 388 12.16 -3.94 9.59
C THR A 388 13.46 -3.73 10.38
N SER A 389 14.54 -4.40 10.01
CA SER A 389 15.74 -4.44 10.86
C SER A 389 16.45 -3.09 10.93
N MET A 390 16.37 -2.29 9.86
CA MET A 390 16.95 -0.96 9.87
C MET A 390 16.10 0.01 10.70
N GLY A 391 16.79 0.93 11.33
CA GLY A 391 16.26 1.75 12.40
C GLY A 391 15.88 3.16 11.98
N PHE A 392 16.31 4.08 12.82
CA PHE A 392 16.34 5.52 12.57
C PHE A 392 17.32 5.86 11.46
N THR A 393 18.42 5.10 11.39
CA THR A 393 19.44 5.19 10.34
C THR A 393 19.63 3.84 9.66
N PRO A 394 20.27 3.79 8.48
CA PRO A 394 20.59 2.54 7.81
C PRO A 394 21.67 1.69 8.50
N ALA A 395 22.09 2.01 9.73
CA ALA A 395 23.16 1.32 10.45
C ALA A 395 22.66 0.20 11.38
N GLU A 396 21.43 0.28 11.88
CA GLU A 396 20.82 -0.73 12.75
C GLU A 396 20.53 -2.04 11.99
N GLY A 397 20.52 -3.16 12.72
CA GLY A 397 20.05 -4.43 12.23
C GLY A 397 21.15 -5.42 11.87
N LEU A 398 21.15 -5.84 10.61
CA LEU A 398 22.10 -6.83 10.12
C LEU A 398 23.52 -6.28 10.11
N ILE A 399 24.50 -7.19 10.25
CA ILE A 399 25.88 -6.90 9.83
C ILE A 399 25.84 -6.55 8.35
N MET A 400 26.56 -5.52 7.90
CA MET A 400 26.56 -5.11 6.49
C MET A 400 27.99 -5.09 5.95
N GLY A 401 28.22 -4.59 4.73
CA GLY A 401 29.56 -4.51 4.16
C GLY A 401 30.55 -3.74 5.03
N THR A 402 30.18 -2.52 5.44
CA THR A 402 31.00 -1.65 6.29
C THR A 402 30.29 -1.16 7.56
N ARG A 403 29.00 -1.48 7.73
CA ARG A 403 28.21 -1.05 8.89
C ARG A 403 28.13 -2.14 9.95
N CYS A 404 28.15 -1.75 11.22
CA CYS A 404 28.20 -2.70 12.34
C CYS A 404 26.93 -3.53 12.50
N GLY A 405 25.75 -2.99 12.17
CA GLY A 405 24.48 -3.60 12.59
C GLY A 405 24.23 -3.40 14.08
N ASP A 406 23.42 -4.27 14.67
CA ASP A 406 23.11 -4.22 16.09
C ASP A 406 24.36 -4.36 16.98
N ILE A 407 24.52 -3.41 17.89
CA ILE A 407 25.54 -3.41 18.93
C ILE A 407 24.93 -2.92 20.24
N ASP A 408 25.51 -3.36 21.36
CA ASP A 408 25.19 -2.79 22.67
C ASP A 408 25.55 -1.28 22.70
N PRO A 409 24.60 -0.37 22.98
CA PRO A 409 24.89 1.05 23.13
C PRO A 409 25.99 1.36 24.16
N GLY A 410 26.13 0.53 25.20
CA GLY A 410 27.20 0.64 26.20
C GLY A 410 28.60 0.48 25.62
N VAL A 411 28.76 -0.36 24.57
CA VAL A 411 30.04 -0.54 23.86
C VAL A 411 30.44 0.74 23.14
N LEU A 412 29.48 1.44 22.52
CA LEU A 412 29.75 2.72 21.84
C LEU A 412 30.26 3.78 22.82
N ILE A 413 29.62 3.89 23.99
CA ILE A 413 30.02 4.80 25.06
C ILE A 413 31.41 4.42 25.61
N HIS A 414 31.68 3.12 25.77
CA HIS A 414 32.95 2.62 26.27
C HIS A 414 34.11 2.98 25.33
N ILE A 415 33.95 2.75 24.02
CA ILE A 415 34.96 3.10 23.01
C ILE A 415 35.22 4.61 23.03
N MET A 416 34.18 5.44 23.02
CA MET A 416 34.34 6.90 23.07
C MET A 416 35.15 7.35 24.29
N ARG A 417 34.83 6.82 25.47
CA ARG A 417 35.51 7.19 26.72
C ARG A 417 36.96 6.73 26.75
N ASN A 418 37.25 5.51 26.31
CA ASN A 418 38.58 4.92 26.44
C ASN A 418 39.54 5.34 25.32
N GLU A 419 39.02 5.59 24.12
CA GLU A 419 39.81 6.03 22.96
C GLU A 419 39.78 7.56 22.78
N ASN A 420 39.12 8.28 23.70
CA ASN A 420 38.90 9.74 23.63
C ASN A 420 38.33 10.17 22.27
N MET A 421 37.41 9.36 21.72
CA MET A 421 36.80 9.63 20.42
C MET A 421 35.64 10.59 20.51
N ASP A 422 35.54 11.47 19.52
CA ASP A 422 34.35 12.28 19.30
C ASP A 422 33.26 11.49 18.54
N TYR A 423 32.08 12.11 18.41
CA TYR A 423 30.95 11.48 17.71
C TYR A 423 31.20 11.29 16.21
N ASN A 424 32.06 12.11 15.57
CA ASN A 424 32.37 11.97 14.14
C ASN A 424 33.27 10.76 13.88
N GLN A 425 34.24 10.51 14.76
CA GLN A 425 35.11 9.35 14.73
C GLN A 425 34.29 8.08 14.97
N LEU A 426 33.40 8.09 15.97
CA LEU A 426 32.51 6.95 16.22
C LEU A 426 31.56 6.68 15.04
N ASP A 427 30.97 7.72 14.44
CA ASP A 427 30.11 7.58 13.25
C ASP A 427 30.85 6.88 12.09
N LYS A 428 32.12 7.25 11.85
CA LYS A 428 32.95 6.57 10.85
C LYS A 428 33.19 5.10 11.19
N ILE A 429 33.41 4.75 12.46
CA ILE A 429 33.54 3.36 12.88
C ILE A 429 32.25 2.59 12.56
N ILE A 430 31.10 3.13 13.00
CA ILE A 430 29.78 2.53 12.80
C ILE A 430 29.48 2.33 11.31
N ASN A 431 29.78 3.32 10.47
CA ASN A 431 29.32 3.32 9.07
C ASN A 431 30.34 2.85 8.03
N LYS A 432 31.65 2.96 8.28
CA LYS A 432 32.71 2.77 7.25
C LYS A 432 33.78 1.74 7.60
N PHE A 433 34.00 1.46 8.89
CA PHE A 433 35.10 0.58 9.33
C PHE A 433 34.64 -0.68 10.09
N SER A 434 33.33 -0.91 10.18
CA SER A 434 32.74 -2.09 10.85
C SER A 434 32.26 -3.14 9.83
N GLY A 435 31.33 -4.00 10.24
CA GLY A 435 30.66 -4.95 9.35
C GLY A 435 31.56 -6.10 8.88
N LEU A 436 31.25 -6.64 7.71
CA LEU A 436 32.02 -7.68 7.04
C LEU A 436 33.49 -7.27 6.87
N ARG A 437 33.74 -6.01 6.51
CA ARG A 437 35.09 -5.45 6.41
C ARG A 437 35.83 -5.48 7.75
N GLY A 438 35.19 -4.98 8.80
CA GLY A 438 35.80 -4.93 10.13
C GLY A 438 36.10 -6.32 10.69
N ILE A 439 35.15 -7.26 10.58
CA ILE A 439 35.31 -8.62 11.11
C ILE A 439 36.33 -9.42 10.30
N SER A 440 36.22 -9.42 8.97
CA SER A 440 37.14 -10.17 8.11
C SER A 440 38.54 -9.57 8.09
N GLY A 441 38.66 -8.23 8.13
CA GLY A 441 39.90 -7.51 7.86
C GLY A 441 40.32 -7.55 6.39
N ILE A 442 39.41 -7.93 5.48
CA ILE A 442 39.70 -8.15 4.06
C ILE A 442 38.97 -7.11 3.21
N SER A 443 37.65 -7.23 3.11
CA SER A 443 36.83 -6.50 2.15
C SER A 443 35.40 -6.32 2.67
N ASN A 444 34.64 -5.42 2.07
CA ASN A 444 33.19 -5.33 2.24
C ASN A 444 32.42 -6.17 1.21
N ASP A 445 33.10 -6.79 0.25
CA ASP A 445 32.51 -7.65 -0.78
C ASP A 445 32.44 -9.12 -0.31
N MET A 446 31.24 -9.68 -0.24
CA MET A 446 31.03 -11.07 0.18
C MET A 446 31.76 -12.08 -0.71
N ARG A 447 31.91 -11.80 -2.01
CA ARG A 447 32.58 -12.72 -2.96
C ARG A 447 34.06 -12.89 -2.62
N GLU A 448 34.72 -11.80 -2.26
CA GLU A 448 36.13 -11.81 -1.85
C GLU A 448 36.31 -12.53 -0.50
N ILE A 449 35.36 -12.32 0.43
CA ILE A 449 35.36 -12.99 1.74
C ILE A 449 35.11 -14.49 1.59
N GLU A 450 34.16 -14.92 0.74
CA GLU A 450 33.91 -16.34 0.47
C GLU A 450 35.11 -17.02 -0.16
N LYS A 451 35.76 -16.37 -1.13
CA LYS A 451 37.01 -16.88 -1.70
C LYS A 451 38.08 -17.06 -0.62
N ALA A 452 38.31 -16.05 0.22
CA ALA A 452 39.29 -16.14 1.29
C ALA A 452 38.92 -17.22 2.33
N ALA A 453 37.63 -17.42 2.61
CA ALA A 453 37.17 -18.50 3.48
C ALA A 453 37.44 -19.89 2.86
N GLY A 454 37.29 -20.04 1.54
CA GLY A 454 37.68 -21.24 0.80
C GLY A 454 39.19 -21.51 0.84
N GLU A 455 39.99 -20.45 0.97
CA GLU A 455 41.44 -20.50 1.22
C GLU A 455 41.80 -20.65 2.71
N SER A 456 40.84 -21.09 3.54
CA SER A 456 41.00 -21.33 4.99
C SER A 456 41.31 -20.08 5.84
N ASN A 457 40.95 -18.88 5.38
CA ASN A 457 41.04 -17.68 6.20
C ASN A 457 39.99 -17.71 7.33
N TYR A 458 40.47 -17.86 8.58
CA TYR A 458 39.62 -17.97 9.76
C TYR A 458 38.69 -16.76 9.97
N ARG A 459 39.20 -15.54 9.82
CA ARG A 459 38.39 -14.31 10.02
C ARG A 459 37.31 -14.16 8.95
N ALA A 460 37.60 -14.57 7.71
CA ALA A 460 36.61 -14.60 6.64
C ALA A 460 35.46 -15.56 6.94
N LEU A 461 35.78 -16.78 7.40
CA LEU A 461 34.78 -17.77 7.82
C LEU A 461 33.91 -17.26 8.98
N ILE A 462 34.52 -16.63 9.98
CA ILE A 462 33.80 -16.02 11.11
C ILE A 462 32.90 -14.88 10.64
N ALA A 463 33.35 -14.04 9.71
CA ALA A 463 32.54 -12.95 9.17
C ALA A 463 31.27 -13.46 8.48
N ILE A 464 31.38 -14.48 7.62
CA ILE A 464 30.25 -15.11 6.93
C ILE A 464 29.27 -15.73 7.94
N LYS A 465 29.79 -16.50 8.91
CA LYS A 465 28.95 -17.14 9.94
C LYS A 465 28.25 -16.11 10.82
N ALA A 466 28.93 -15.03 11.21
CA ALA A 466 28.33 -13.96 12.01
C ALA A 466 27.20 -13.25 11.25
N PHE A 467 27.42 -12.95 9.96
CA PHE A 467 26.41 -12.36 9.08
C PHE A 467 25.18 -13.26 8.94
N ALA A 468 25.37 -14.52 8.56
CA ALA A 468 24.28 -15.48 8.42
C ALA A 468 23.54 -15.77 9.74
N TYR A 469 24.26 -15.84 10.85
CA TYR A 469 23.66 -15.99 12.19
C TYR A 469 22.75 -14.81 12.55
N ARG A 470 23.15 -13.58 12.22
CA ARG A 470 22.32 -12.39 12.45
C ARG A 470 21.04 -12.45 11.62
N ILE A 471 21.13 -12.84 10.35
CA ILE A 471 19.97 -13.04 9.47
C ILE A 471 19.02 -14.09 10.07
N ARG A 472 19.54 -15.26 10.44
CA ARG A 472 18.76 -16.35 11.05
C ARG A 472 18.00 -15.92 12.30
N LYS A 473 18.65 -15.15 13.18
CA LYS A 473 18.01 -14.57 14.38
C LYS A 473 16.83 -13.67 14.01
N TYR A 474 17.01 -12.81 13.01
CA TYR A 474 15.95 -11.91 12.56
C TYR A 474 14.79 -12.67 11.91
N ILE A 475 15.06 -13.71 11.11
CA ILE A 475 14.01 -14.58 10.57
C ILE A 475 13.18 -15.16 11.73
N GLY A 476 13.83 -15.76 12.73
CA GLY A 476 13.13 -16.30 13.91
C GLY A 476 12.33 -15.25 14.69
N ALA A 477 12.90 -14.06 14.90
CA ALA A 477 12.22 -12.96 15.59
C ALA A 477 10.96 -12.49 14.83
N TYR A 478 11.04 -12.40 13.51
CA TYR A 478 9.93 -11.93 12.67
C TYR A 478 8.85 -12.98 12.45
N ILE A 479 9.20 -14.27 12.46
CA ILE A 479 8.21 -15.35 12.56
C ILE A 479 7.43 -15.23 13.86
N ALA A 480 8.13 -14.98 14.99
CA ALA A 480 7.47 -14.80 16.28
C ALA A 480 6.58 -13.54 16.31
N ALA A 481 7.02 -12.44 15.68
CA ALA A 481 6.26 -11.20 15.59
C ALA A 481 4.95 -11.35 14.78
N MET A 482 4.96 -12.16 13.72
CA MET A 482 3.77 -12.41 12.87
C MET A 482 2.90 -13.58 13.35
N GLY A 483 3.41 -14.42 14.26
CA GLY A 483 2.70 -15.65 14.69
C GLY A 483 2.69 -16.77 13.65
N GLY A 484 3.49 -16.65 12.59
CA GLY A 484 3.54 -17.59 11.46
C GLY A 484 4.29 -17.01 10.26
N ILE A 485 4.46 -17.82 9.22
CA ILE A 485 5.10 -17.41 7.96
C ILE A 485 4.67 -18.33 6.81
N ASP A 486 4.46 -17.75 5.63
CA ASP A 486 4.26 -18.47 4.38
C ASP A 486 5.53 -18.54 3.53
N VAL A 487 6.29 -17.43 3.48
CA VAL A 487 7.38 -17.24 2.50
C VAL A 487 8.57 -16.49 3.09
N ILE A 488 9.78 -16.97 2.80
CA ILE A 488 11.03 -16.23 2.95
C ILE A 488 11.54 -15.89 1.55
N VAL A 489 11.86 -14.63 1.31
CA VAL A 489 12.39 -14.13 0.03
C VAL A 489 13.82 -13.64 0.24
N PHE A 490 14.78 -14.16 -0.52
CA PHE A 490 16.13 -13.64 -0.61
C PHE A 490 16.28 -12.75 -1.84
N THR A 491 16.79 -11.53 -1.63
CA THR A 491 17.10 -10.58 -2.69
C THR A 491 18.35 -9.75 -2.34
N GLY A 492 18.71 -8.79 -3.19
CA GLY A 492 19.96 -8.04 -3.11
C GLY A 492 21.16 -8.87 -3.59
N GLY A 493 22.29 -8.22 -3.84
CA GLY A 493 23.45 -8.87 -4.49
C GLY A 493 23.97 -10.11 -3.76
N ILE A 494 23.99 -10.11 -2.42
CA ILE A 494 24.38 -11.27 -1.61
C ILE A 494 23.25 -12.30 -1.57
N GLY A 495 22.00 -11.87 -1.37
CA GLY A 495 20.86 -12.78 -1.25
C GLY A 495 20.56 -13.55 -2.54
N GLN A 496 20.77 -12.91 -3.69
CA GLN A 496 20.66 -13.50 -5.02
C GLN A 496 21.87 -14.39 -5.35
N GLY A 497 23.09 -13.95 -5.00
CA GLY A 497 24.33 -14.57 -5.46
C GLY A 497 24.93 -15.65 -4.56
N SER A 498 24.78 -15.57 -3.23
CA SER A 498 25.46 -16.47 -2.29
C SER A 498 24.55 -17.60 -1.81
N SER A 499 24.75 -18.80 -2.37
CA SER A 499 24.11 -20.03 -1.89
C SER A 499 24.54 -20.37 -0.47
N LEU A 500 25.81 -20.15 -0.13
CA LEU A 500 26.36 -20.40 1.21
C LEU A 500 25.66 -19.56 2.28
N VAL A 501 25.45 -18.27 2.05
CA VAL A 501 24.74 -17.39 2.97
C VAL A 501 23.29 -17.85 3.16
N ARG A 502 22.59 -18.22 2.08
CA ARG A 502 21.20 -18.72 2.18
C ARG A 502 21.11 -20.01 2.99
N SER A 503 22.03 -20.95 2.77
CA SER A 503 22.11 -22.19 3.57
C SER A 503 22.35 -21.88 5.04
N LEU A 504 23.35 -21.07 5.36
CA LEU A 504 23.69 -20.74 6.75
C LEU A 504 22.60 -19.91 7.47
N ALA A 505 21.87 -19.06 6.73
CA ALA A 505 20.79 -18.25 7.27
C ALA A 505 19.54 -19.07 7.62
N THR A 506 19.32 -20.19 6.93
CA THR A 506 18.15 -21.08 7.14
C THR A 506 18.50 -22.37 7.89
N GLN A 507 19.78 -22.66 8.09
CA GLN A 507 20.26 -23.86 8.78
C GLN A 507 19.63 -24.02 10.16
N GLY A 508 19.08 -25.21 10.43
CA GLY A 508 18.52 -25.57 11.73
C GLY A 508 17.12 -25.03 11.98
N MET A 509 16.43 -24.50 10.96
CA MET A 509 15.08 -23.94 11.07
C MET A 509 13.97 -24.92 10.64
N GLU A 510 14.29 -26.21 10.49
CA GLU A 510 13.35 -27.25 10.06
C GLU A 510 12.19 -27.40 11.06
N PHE A 511 12.45 -27.17 12.36
CA PHE A 511 11.41 -27.17 13.40
C PHE A 511 10.39 -26.03 13.24
N MET A 512 10.75 -24.96 12.52
CA MET A 512 9.86 -23.87 12.11
C MET A 512 9.24 -24.12 10.72
N GLY A 513 9.46 -25.30 10.13
CA GLY A 513 8.94 -25.67 8.81
C GLY A 513 9.71 -25.10 7.63
N ILE A 514 10.94 -24.61 7.85
CA ILE A 514 11.82 -24.05 6.82
C ILE A 514 12.90 -25.09 6.49
N GLU A 515 12.86 -25.60 5.26
CA GLU A 515 13.87 -26.53 4.76
C GLU A 515 14.19 -26.18 3.31
N ILE A 516 15.47 -26.02 2.99
CA ILE A 516 15.92 -25.75 1.62
C ILE A 516 16.44 -27.02 0.96
N ASP A 517 16.27 -27.10 -0.34
CA ASP A 517 16.94 -28.08 -1.19
C ASP A 517 18.33 -27.53 -1.56
N GLU A 518 19.38 -28.14 -1.02
CA GLU A 518 20.75 -27.66 -1.21
C GLU A 518 21.24 -27.77 -2.66
N GLU A 519 20.69 -28.68 -3.46
CA GLU A 519 21.03 -28.75 -4.88
C GLU A 519 20.36 -27.61 -5.66
N LYS A 520 19.06 -27.38 -5.45
CA LYS A 520 18.36 -26.21 -6.01
C LYS A 520 19.04 -24.91 -5.60
N ASN A 521 19.42 -24.78 -4.33
CA ASN A 521 20.06 -23.59 -3.80
C ASN A 521 21.42 -23.29 -4.46
N ARG A 522 22.26 -24.31 -4.69
CA ARG A 522 23.55 -24.14 -5.36
C ARG A 522 23.42 -23.79 -6.84
N ASN A 523 22.43 -24.35 -7.52
CA ASN A 523 22.26 -24.20 -8.97
C ASN A 523 21.32 -23.05 -9.36
N ALA A 524 20.72 -22.34 -8.40
CA ALA A 524 19.72 -21.32 -8.68
C ALA A 524 20.29 -20.13 -9.50
N PRO A 525 19.69 -19.77 -10.65
CA PRO A 525 20.05 -18.59 -11.44
C PRO A 525 19.49 -17.29 -10.83
N GLY A 526 19.82 -17.01 -9.56
CA GLY A 526 19.16 -16.03 -8.69
C GLY A 526 19.18 -14.55 -9.12
N PHE A 527 19.93 -14.20 -10.17
CA PHE A 527 19.93 -12.86 -10.78
C PHE A 527 19.02 -12.72 -12.00
N LYS A 528 18.59 -13.85 -12.60
CA LYS A 528 17.85 -13.85 -13.87
C LYS A 528 16.35 -14.06 -13.68
N GLU A 529 15.99 -14.97 -12.79
CA GLU A 529 14.59 -15.36 -12.60
C GLU A 529 14.29 -15.70 -11.14
N ILE A 530 13.00 -15.85 -10.84
CA ILE A 530 12.53 -16.25 -9.52
C ILE A 530 12.71 -17.76 -9.37
N CYS A 531 13.33 -18.20 -8.27
CA CYS A 531 13.57 -19.62 -8.01
C CYS A 531 13.04 -20.04 -6.65
N ASP A 532 12.27 -21.13 -6.59
CA ASP A 532 11.92 -21.81 -5.35
C ASP A 532 13.03 -22.80 -4.96
N ILE A 533 13.74 -22.50 -3.88
CA ILE A 533 14.81 -23.33 -3.33
C ILE A 533 14.34 -24.14 -2.11
N SER A 534 13.05 -24.14 -1.79
CA SER A 534 12.52 -24.99 -0.71
C SER A 534 12.56 -26.47 -1.06
N SER A 535 12.75 -27.30 -0.03
CA SER A 535 12.56 -28.75 -0.12
C SER A 535 11.08 -29.06 -0.37
N ASN A 536 10.79 -30.25 -0.89
CA ASN A 536 9.39 -30.69 -1.06
C ASN A 536 8.66 -30.92 0.28
N ASN A 537 9.39 -31.08 1.38
CA ASN A 537 8.84 -31.26 2.73
C ASN A 537 8.69 -29.92 3.48
N SER A 538 9.24 -28.84 2.95
CA SER A 538 9.19 -27.52 3.57
C SER A 538 7.74 -27.01 3.60
N LYS A 539 7.29 -26.57 4.78
CA LYS A 539 5.99 -25.90 4.95
C LYS A 539 6.04 -24.45 4.48
N VAL A 540 7.22 -23.83 4.61
CA VAL A 540 7.49 -22.45 4.24
C VAL A 540 8.18 -22.43 2.89
N LYS A 541 7.74 -21.56 1.97
CA LYS A 541 8.42 -21.36 0.69
C LYS A 541 9.66 -20.50 0.87
N VAL A 542 10.76 -20.87 0.22
CA VAL A 542 12.01 -20.11 0.24
C VAL A 542 12.35 -19.74 -1.19
N LEU A 543 12.18 -18.46 -1.51
CA LEU A 543 12.32 -17.94 -2.86
C LEU A 543 13.57 -17.08 -3.00
N ILE A 544 14.21 -17.14 -4.15
CA ILE A 544 15.15 -16.11 -4.59
C ILE A 544 14.39 -15.24 -5.59
N VAL A 545 14.35 -13.93 -5.35
CA VAL A 545 13.62 -12.97 -6.21
C VAL A 545 14.57 -11.84 -6.58
N PRO A 546 14.97 -11.70 -7.86
CA PRO A 546 15.71 -10.52 -8.33
C PRO A 546 14.91 -9.25 -8.03
N THR A 547 15.52 -8.24 -7.40
CA THR A 547 14.84 -6.95 -7.14
C THR A 547 14.99 -6.03 -8.34
N ASP A 548 13.95 -5.28 -8.66
CA ASP A 548 13.97 -4.21 -9.66
C ASP A 548 13.41 -2.92 -9.05
N GLU A 549 14.26 -2.24 -8.27
CA GLU A 549 13.89 -0.99 -7.61
C GLU A 549 13.54 0.10 -8.62
N GLU A 550 14.23 0.13 -9.76
CA GLU A 550 13.97 1.10 -10.81
C GLU A 550 12.58 0.92 -11.41
N PHE A 551 12.18 -0.32 -11.72
CA PHE A 551 10.83 -0.62 -12.20
C PHE A 551 9.77 -0.19 -11.18
N MET A 552 10.02 -0.49 -9.90
CA MET A 552 9.09 -0.12 -8.83
C MET A 552 8.96 1.41 -8.71
N ILE A 553 10.06 2.17 -8.80
CA ILE A 553 10.00 3.64 -8.81
C ILE A 553 9.24 4.17 -10.03
N ALA A 554 9.42 3.58 -11.22
CA ALA A 554 8.66 3.97 -12.41
C ALA A 554 7.15 3.75 -12.21
N ARG A 555 6.76 2.60 -11.66
CA ARG A 555 5.37 2.27 -11.33
C ARG A 555 4.79 3.22 -10.29
N GLU A 556 5.51 3.43 -9.19
CA GLU A 556 5.11 4.36 -8.13
C GLU A 556 4.98 5.80 -8.65
N SER A 557 5.81 6.19 -9.63
CA SER A 557 5.72 7.51 -10.27
C SER A 557 4.44 7.66 -11.11
N LEU A 558 4.02 6.61 -11.83
CA LEU A 558 2.73 6.62 -12.55
C LEU A 558 1.54 6.74 -11.58
N ILE A 559 1.60 6.04 -10.46
CA ILE A 559 0.57 6.11 -9.41
C ILE A 559 0.52 7.52 -8.81
N ALA A 560 1.68 8.12 -8.51
CA ALA A 560 1.78 9.46 -7.95
C ALA A 560 1.11 10.51 -8.85
N ILE A 561 1.34 10.44 -10.16
CA ILE A 561 0.75 11.38 -11.11
C ILE A 561 -0.76 11.23 -11.17
N LYS A 562 -1.27 10.00 -11.27
CA LYS A 562 -2.71 9.74 -11.26
C LYS A 562 -3.37 10.31 -10.01
N ASN A 563 -2.76 10.09 -8.84
CA ASN A 563 -3.26 10.62 -7.57
C ASN A 563 -3.19 12.15 -7.51
N PHE A 564 -2.14 12.75 -8.07
CA PHE A 564 -1.97 14.20 -8.12
C PHE A 564 -3.01 14.87 -9.02
N GLU A 565 -3.27 14.31 -10.20
CA GLU A 565 -4.30 14.79 -11.13
C GLU A 565 -5.69 14.73 -10.48
N ILE A 566 -6.02 13.60 -9.84
CA ILE A 566 -7.27 13.44 -9.07
C ILE A 566 -7.35 14.47 -7.93
N SER A 567 -6.27 14.64 -7.15
CA SER A 567 -6.26 15.58 -6.02
C SER A 567 -6.42 17.03 -6.47
N LYS A 568 -5.85 17.40 -7.61
CA LYS A 568 -5.99 18.75 -8.20
C LYS A 568 -7.43 19.00 -8.65
N GLU A 569 -8.09 18.01 -9.23
CA GLU A 569 -9.51 18.08 -9.59
C GLU A 569 -10.41 18.17 -8.34
N ILE A 570 -10.12 17.41 -7.29
CA ILE A 570 -10.84 17.47 -6.01
C ILE A 570 -10.61 18.80 -5.30
N SER A 571 -9.40 19.37 -5.32
CA SER A 571 -9.08 20.65 -4.65
C SER A 571 -9.81 21.86 -5.27
N ASN A 572 -10.36 21.71 -6.47
CA ASN A 572 -11.23 22.70 -7.10
C ASN A 572 -12.70 22.59 -6.63
N ILE A 573 -13.03 21.56 -5.84
CA ILE A 573 -14.30 21.40 -5.15
C ILE A 573 -14.11 21.95 -3.72
N LYS A 574 -15.00 22.84 -3.26
CA LYS A 574 -14.91 23.39 -1.89
C LYS A 574 -14.87 22.25 -0.86
N PRO A 575 -13.91 22.24 0.08
CA PRO A 575 -13.80 21.16 1.05
C PRO A 575 -15.02 21.14 1.96
N ILE A 576 -15.66 19.98 2.08
CA ILE A 576 -16.84 19.78 2.92
C ILE A 576 -16.35 19.51 4.35
N PRO A 577 -16.77 20.31 5.35
CA PRO A 577 -16.36 20.14 6.74
C PRO A 577 -16.96 18.89 7.36
N ILE A 578 -16.18 18.19 8.20
CA ILE A 578 -16.57 17.01 8.97
C ILE A 578 -16.49 17.36 10.46
N PRO A 579 -17.61 17.37 11.20
CA PRO A 579 -17.57 17.54 12.65
C PRO A 579 -16.79 16.41 13.33
N VAL A 580 -15.98 16.74 14.33
CA VAL A 580 -15.21 15.78 15.14
C VAL A 580 -15.94 15.53 16.46
N GLU A 581 -16.00 14.27 16.87
CA GLU A 581 -16.63 13.82 18.10
C GLU A 581 -15.69 12.91 18.89
N VAL A 582 -15.40 13.31 20.13
CA VAL A 582 -14.56 12.54 21.04
C VAL A 582 -15.43 11.52 21.75
N SER A 583 -15.11 10.24 21.56
CA SER A 583 -15.80 9.13 22.18
C SER A 583 -15.07 8.70 23.44
N ALA A 584 -15.77 8.76 24.57
CA ALA A 584 -15.29 8.20 25.83
C ALA A 584 -15.44 6.67 25.83
N HIS A 585 -14.75 6.00 26.76
CA HIS A 585 -15.00 4.59 27.04
C HIS A 585 -16.49 4.35 27.27
N HIS A 586 -17.00 3.23 26.76
CA HIS A 586 -18.39 2.88 26.92
C HIS A 586 -18.61 1.39 26.64
N ILE A 587 -19.82 0.94 26.92
CA ILE A 587 -20.24 -0.44 26.69
C ILE A 587 -21.53 -0.47 25.88
N HIS A 588 -21.60 -1.41 24.95
CA HIS A 588 -22.85 -1.86 24.34
C HIS A 588 -23.21 -3.21 24.94
N LEU A 589 -24.46 -3.37 25.38
CA LEU A 589 -24.93 -4.60 26.02
C LEU A 589 -25.84 -5.40 25.10
N SER A 590 -25.77 -6.72 25.22
CA SER A 590 -26.79 -7.62 24.67
C SER A 590 -28.04 -7.63 25.54
N ARG A 591 -29.18 -7.98 24.95
CA ARG A 591 -30.45 -8.12 25.70
C ARG A 591 -30.31 -9.06 26.91
N ALA A 592 -29.66 -10.19 26.69
CA ALA A 592 -29.44 -11.19 27.73
C ALA A 592 -28.57 -10.63 28.88
N ASP A 593 -27.58 -9.82 28.54
CA ASP A 593 -26.67 -9.23 29.53
C ASP A 593 -27.30 -8.07 30.29
N VAL A 594 -28.16 -7.27 29.65
CA VAL A 594 -28.99 -6.26 30.35
C VAL A 594 -29.82 -6.95 31.43
N GLU A 595 -30.47 -8.07 31.11
CA GLU A 595 -31.31 -8.78 32.08
C GLU A 595 -30.51 -9.38 33.24
N ARG A 596 -29.27 -9.82 32.99
CA ARG A 596 -28.39 -10.35 34.03
C ARG A 596 -27.77 -9.27 34.91
N LEU A 597 -27.56 -8.07 34.38
CA LEU A 597 -26.93 -6.95 35.09
C LEU A 597 -27.94 -6.09 35.86
N PHE A 598 -29.16 -5.93 35.33
CA PHE A 598 -30.19 -5.03 35.85
C PHE A 598 -31.49 -5.73 36.29
N GLY A 599 -31.64 -7.01 35.97
CA GLY A 599 -32.81 -7.82 36.34
C GLY A 599 -33.64 -8.25 35.14
N LYS A 600 -34.41 -9.33 35.32
CA LYS A 600 -35.26 -9.90 34.28
C LYS A 600 -36.24 -8.86 33.73
N ASP A 601 -36.41 -8.84 32.40
CA ASP A 601 -37.28 -7.92 31.68
C ASP A 601 -36.91 -6.42 31.78
N TYR A 602 -35.79 -6.06 32.43
CA TYR A 602 -35.35 -4.67 32.58
C TYR A 602 -35.11 -4.00 31.21
N ARG A 603 -35.43 -2.71 31.08
CA ARG A 603 -35.20 -1.91 29.85
C ARG A 603 -34.29 -0.75 30.20
N LEU A 604 -33.20 -0.61 29.43
CA LEU A 604 -32.29 0.53 29.57
C LEU A 604 -33.05 1.85 29.37
N THR A 605 -32.73 2.85 30.19
CA THR A 605 -33.41 4.14 30.16
C THR A 605 -32.56 5.17 29.42
N VAL A 606 -33.19 5.87 28.48
CA VAL A 606 -32.54 6.95 27.72
C VAL A 606 -32.19 8.10 28.66
N ASP A 607 -30.93 8.53 28.64
CA ASP A 607 -30.46 9.76 29.29
C ASP A 607 -30.53 10.92 28.29
N HIS A 608 -29.80 10.81 27.18
CA HIS A 608 -29.81 11.77 26.07
C HIS A 608 -29.47 11.07 24.75
N GLU A 609 -29.96 11.63 23.65
CA GLU A 609 -29.62 11.16 22.30
C GLU A 609 -28.17 11.50 21.96
N LEU A 610 -27.54 10.61 21.20
CA LEU A 610 -26.22 10.87 20.62
C LEU A 610 -26.38 11.53 19.25
N SER A 611 -25.27 12.03 18.73
CA SER A 611 -25.19 12.64 17.39
C SER A 611 -25.66 11.73 16.26
N GLN A 612 -25.41 10.42 16.40
CA GLN A 612 -25.80 9.40 15.45
C GLN A 612 -27.29 9.04 15.64
N PRO A 613 -28.13 9.20 14.61
CA PRO A 613 -29.56 8.93 14.69
C PRO A 613 -29.88 7.54 15.26
N GLY A 614 -30.76 7.50 16.25
CA GLY A 614 -31.21 6.27 16.90
C GLY A 614 -30.26 5.70 17.95
N GLN A 615 -29.09 6.31 18.17
CA GLN A 615 -28.21 5.96 19.28
C GLN A 615 -28.41 6.90 20.47
N PHE A 616 -28.24 6.38 21.68
CA PHE A 616 -28.46 7.15 22.90
C PHE A 616 -27.56 6.70 24.04
N ALA A 617 -27.18 7.64 24.90
CA ALA A 617 -26.57 7.31 26.18
C ALA A 617 -27.66 6.87 27.16
N CYS A 618 -27.35 5.84 27.96
CA CYS A 618 -28.25 5.37 29.00
C CYS A 618 -27.95 6.04 30.36
N LYS A 619 -28.96 6.11 31.23
CA LYS A 619 -28.78 6.57 32.62
C LYS A 619 -28.00 5.54 33.42
N GLU A 620 -28.17 4.28 33.08
CA GLU A 620 -27.45 3.16 33.65
C GLU A 620 -25.96 3.21 33.32
N LYS A 621 -25.18 2.71 34.28
CA LYS A 621 -23.74 2.55 34.18
C LYS A 621 -23.35 1.21 34.81
N VAL A 622 -22.21 0.70 34.40
CA VAL A 622 -21.63 -0.55 34.91
C VAL A 622 -20.19 -0.34 35.34
N ASN A 623 -19.66 -1.26 36.14
CA ASN A 623 -18.24 -1.30 36.46
C ASN A 623 -17.56 -2.38 35.62
N LEU A 624 -16.36 -2.09 35.15
CA LEU A 624 -15.49 -3.03 34.44
C LEU A 624 -14.43 -3.54 35.40
N ILE A 625 -14.25 -4.86 35.47
CA ILE A 625 -13.30 -5.51 36.37
C ILE A 625 -12.38 -6.40 35.53
N GLY A 626 -11.11 -6.00 35.44
CA GLY A 626 -10.06 -6.75 34.79
C GLY A 626 -9.13 -7.43 35.81
N PRO A 627 -8.14 -8.23 35.33
CA PRO A 627 -7.24 -8.97 36.20
C PRO A 627 -6.43 -8.13 37.20
N LYS A 628 -6.13 -6.87 36.87
CA LYS A 628 -5.30 -5.97 37.69
C LYS A 628 -6.08 -4.90 38.46
N GLY A 629 -7.31 -4.62 38.07
CA GLY A 629 -8.03 -3.49 38.62
C GLY A 629 -9.42 -3.30 38.03
N ARG A 630 -10.02 -2.14 38.34
CA ARG A 630 -11.40 -1.83 37.96
C ARG A 630 -11.59 -0.42 37.42
N ILE A 631 -12.64 -0.23 36.65
CA ILE A 631 -13.12 1.07 36.16
C ILE A 631 -14.59 1.18 36.50
N ASP A 632 -14.93 2.25 37.21
CA ASP A 632 -16.27 2.46 37.73
C ASP A 632 -17.08 3.36 36.82
N ASN A 633 -18.41 3.18 36.85
CA ASN A 633 -19.35 4.09 36.21
C ASN A 633 -19.17 4.24 34.68
N VAL A 634 -18.83 3.15 34.00
CA VAL A 634 -18.73 3.09 32.54
C VAL A 634 -20.12 3.22 31.92
N ARG A 635 -20.23 4.13 30.95
CA ARG A 635 -21.49 4.48 30.30
C ARG A 635 -21.98 3.35 29.41
N ILE A 636 -23.28 3.06 29.46
CA ILE A 636 -23.93 2.16 28.50
C ILE A 636 -24.50 2.98 27.35
N LEU A 637 -24.26 2.53 26.11
CA LEU A 637 -24.83 3.12 24.90
C LEU A 637 -25.87 2.18 24.28
N GLY A 638 -27.05 2.73 24.01
CA GLY A 638 -28.13 2.08 23.31
C GLY A 638 -28.16 2.38 21.81
N PRO A 639 -28.93 1.61 21.03
CA PRO A 639 -29.76 0.49 21.48
C PRO A 639 -28.93 -0.75 21.86
N GLU A 640 -29.59 -1.72 22.52
CA GLU A 640 -29.02 -3.04 22.79
C GLU A 640 -28.52 -3.70 21.48
N ARG A 641 -27.43 -4.45 21.55
CA ARG A 641 -26.82 -5.14 20.40
C ARG A 641 -26.98 -6.66 20.49
N ASP A 642 -26.63 -7.38 19.43
CA ASP A 642 -26.64 -8.86 19.45
C ASP A 642 -25.59 -9.45 20.40
N LYS A 643 -24.47 -8.73 20.60
CA LYS A 643 -23.36 -9.14 21.46
C LYS A 643 -22.89 -7.96 22.31
N THR A 644 -22.46 -8.26 23.53
CA THR A 644 -21.85 -7.27 24.42
C THR A 644 -20.44 -6.91 23.95
N GLN A 645 -20.13 -5.62 23.95
CA GLN A 645 -18.83 -5.09 23.54
C GLN A 645 -18.45 -3.94 24.45
N VAL A 646 -17.19 -3.92 24.87
CA VAL A 646 -16.60 -2.88 25.72
C VAL A 646 -15.52 -2.14 24.93
N GLU A 647 -15.67 -0.84 24.82
CA GLU A 647 -14.67 0.05 24.24
C GLU A 647 -13.94 0.76 25.40
N ILE A 648 -12.63 0.54 25.53
CA ILE A 648 -11.77 1.15 26.55
C ILE A 648 -10.77 2.12 25.91
N ALA A 649 -10.17 2.98 26.72
CA ALA A 649 -9.03 3.79 26.32
C ALA A 649 -7.72 2.98 26.44
N MET A 650 -6.68 3.39 25.71
CA MET A 650 -5.37 2.70 25.75
C MET A 650 -4.75 2.78 27.15
N THR A 651 -4.94 3.90 27.84
CA THR A 651 -4.51 4.07 29.24
C THR A 651 -5.19 3.10 30.21
N GLU A 652 -6.36 2.59 29.87
CA GLU A 652 -7.18 1.71 30.72
C GLU A 652 -6.77 0.25 30.65
N GLU A 653 -6.09 -0.16 29.57
CA GLU A 653 -5.47 -1.47 29.43
C GLU A 653 -4.55 -1.79 30.60
N PHE A 654 -3.75 -0.80 31.02
CA PHE A 654 -2.83 -0.94 32.15
C PHE A 654 -3.57 -1.11 33.48
N LYS A 655 -4.65 -0.34 33.67
CA LYS A 655 -5.43 -0.33 34.91
C LYS A 655 -6.24 -1.61 35.06
N LEU A 656 -6.86 -2.08 33.99
CA LEU A 656 -7.62 -3.32 33.97
C LEU A 656 -6.71 -4.54 33.90
N GLY A 657 -5.52 -4.43 33.29
CA GLY A 657 -4.64 -5.55 33.03
C GLY A 657 -5.09 -6.39 31.84
N ILE A 658 -5.61 -5.74 30.81
CA ILE A 658 -6.15 -6.36 29.59
C ILE A 658 -5.43 -5.73 28.38
N GLN A 659 -4.98 -6.55 27.43
CA GLN A 659 -4.41 -6.08 26.16
C GLN A 659 -5.47 -6.19 25.06
N ALA A 660 -6.16 -5.09 24.79
CA ALA A 660 -7.24 -5.01 23.82
C ALA A 660 -6.69 -4.62 22.44
N PRO A 661 -7.05 -5.34 21.35
CA PRO A 661 -6.63 -4.94 20.01
C PRO A 661 -7.43 -3.72 19.52
N ILE A 662 -6.82 -2.93 18.63
CA ILE A 662 -7.53 -1.90 17.86
C ILE A 662 -8.45 -2.59 16.85
N ARG A 663 -9.76 -2.31 16.92
CA ARG A 663 -10.79 -2.95 16.10
C ARG A 663 -11.90 -1.99 15.72
N ALA A 664 -12.57 -2.25 14.60
CA ALA A 664 -13.81 -1.56 14.28
C ALA A 664 -14.91 -2.00 15.25
N SER A 665 -15.79 -1.08 15.66
CA SER A 665 -16.93 -1.42 16.53
C SER A 665 -17.79 -2.50 15.86
N GLY A 666 -17.98 -3.63 16.55
CA GLY A 666 -18.63 -4.86 16.08
C GLY A 666 -17.66 -6.01 15.77
N ASP A 667 -16.38 -5.74 15.57
CA ASP A 667 -15.34 -6.75 15.32
C ASP A 667 -14.73 -7.25 16.64
N ILE A 668 -15.40 -8.23 17.25
CA ILE A 668 -15.03 -8.76 18.58
C ILE A 668 -14.32 -10.12 18.53
N GLU A 669 -14.06 -10.69 17.36
CA GLU A 669 -13.40 -12.00 17.27
C GLU A 669 -11.90 -11.89 17.59
N GLY A 670 -11.39 -12.84 18.37
CA GLY A 670 -9.99 -12.83 18.83
C GLY A 670 -9.65 -11.72 19.84
N THR A 671 -10.67 -11.07 20.41
CA THR A 671 -10.51 -10.02 21.43
C THR A 671 -10.58 -10.60 22.85
N PRO A 672 -9.96 -9.97 23.85
CA PRO A 672 -10.04 -10.44 25.23
C PRO A 672 -11.43 -10.18 25.84
N GLY A 673 -11.73 -10.94 26.89
CA GLY A 673 -12.91 -10.79 27.73
C GLY A 673 -12.70 -9.89 28.94
N ILE A 674 -13.78 -9.62 29.68
CA ILE A 674 -13.77 -8.83 30.93
C ILE A 674 -14.95 -9.20 31.82
N THR A 675 -14.84 -8.90 33.11
CA THR A 675 -15.97 -8.98 34.05
C THR A 675 -16.70 -7.63 34.12
N ILE A 676 -18.02 -7.67 34.01
CA ILE A 676 -18.90 -6.50 34.04
C ILE A 676 -19.83 -6.65 35.24
N GLU A 677 -19.89 -5.62 36.08
CA GLU A 677 -20.71 -5.56 37.27
C GLU A 677 -21.79 -4.49 37.12
N GLY A 678 -23.04 -4.92 37.32
CA GLY A 678 -24.23 -4.08 37.37
C GLY A 678 -24.84 -4.09 38.78
N PRO A 679 -25.92 -3.32 38.99
CA PRO A 679 -26.53 -3.16 40.32
C PRO A 679 -27.16 -4.45 40.86
N THR A 680 -27.54 -5.40 40.00
CA THR A 680 -28.25 -6.62 40.40
C THR A 680 -27.46 -7.90 40.14
N GLY A 681 -26.34 -7.82 39.42
CA GLY A 681 -25.56 -8.99 39.05
C GLY A 681 -24.23 -8.66 38.37
N THR A 682 -23.45 -9.72 38.16
CA THR A 682 -22.13 -9.68 37.52
C THR A 682 -22.09 -10.71 36.41
N ILE A 683 -21.49 -10.36 35.28
CA ILE A 683 -21.24 -11.26 34.16
C ILE A 683 -19.76 -11.24 33.79
N THR A 684 -19.27 -12.31 33.18
CA THR A 684 -17.95 -12.35 32.54
C THR A 684 -18.16 -12.71 31.08
N ILE A 685 -17.69 -11.86 30.18
CA ILE A 685 -17.64 -12.15 28.75
C ILE A 685 -16.27 -12.74 28.43
N ASP A 686 -16.23 -13.70 27.52
CA ASP A 686 -15.01 -14.40 27.07
C ASP A 686 -14.23 -13.59 26.02
N LYS A 687 -14.94 -12.74 25.28
CA LYS A 687 -14.42 -11.79 24.28
C LYS A 687 -15.30 -10.54 24.24
N GLY A 688 -14.80 -9.45 23.67
CA GLY A 688 -15.57 -8.23 23.40
C GLY A 688 -14.92 -6.93 23.83
N VAL A 689 -13.70 -6.95 24.40
CA VAL A 689 -12.99 -5.72 24.79
C VAL A 689 -12.07 -5.26 23.65
N ILE A 690 -12.25 -4.01 23.22
CA ILE A 690 -11.50 -3.42 22.11
C ILE A 690 -11.01 -2.00 22.42
N LEU A 691 -9.98 -1.57 21.69
CA LEU A 691 -9.72 -0.15 21.45
C LEU A 691 -10.43 0.24 20.15
N ALA A 692 -11.23 1.31 20.20
CA ALA A 692 -12.02 1.72 19.04
C ALA A 692 -11.11 2.24 17.92
N LEU A 693 -11.24 1.66 16.72
CA LEU A 693 -10.61 2.22 15.53
C LEU A 693 -11.29 3.55 15.16
N ARG A 694 -10.51 4.63 15.07
CA ARG A 694 -10.98 5.93 14.58
C ARG A 694 -11.68 5.79 13.23
N HIS A 695 -12.80 6.49 13.06
CA HIS A 695 -13.62 6.34 11.87
C HIS A 695 -14.46 7.57 11.56
N VAL A 696 -14.91 7.70 10.32
CA VAL A 696 -15.93 8.68 9.90
C VAL A 696 -17.22 7.94 9.61
N HIS A 697 -18.29 8.32 10.29
CA HIS A 697 -19.64 7.97 9.90
C HIS A 697 -20.09 8.86 8.74
N MET A 698 -20.62 8.26 7.69
CA MET A 698 -21.18 8.99 6.54
C MET A 698 -22.55 8.43 6.20
N SER A 699 -23.50 9.33 5.91
CA SER A 699 -24.69 8.92 5.18
C SER A 699 -24.28 8.45 3.77
N ILE A 700 -25.16 7.73 3.08
CA ILE A 700 -24.94 7.39 1.67
C ILE A 700 -24.72 8.66 0.84
N GLU A 701 -25.45 9.73 1.12
CA GLU A 701 -25.32 11.01 0.42
C GLU A 701 -23.98 11.68 0.69
N ASP A 702 -23.50 11.69 1.94
CA ASP A 702 -22.19 12.23 2.29
C ASP A 702 -21.08 11.42 1.62
N ALA A 703 -21.13 10.09 1.69
CA ALA A 703 -20.16 9.22 1.03
C ALA A 703 -20.09 9.49 -0.48
N MET A 704 -21.25 9.72 -1.13
CA MET A 704 -21.30 10.16 -2.53
C MET A 704 -20.68 11.55 -2.75
N ARG A 705 -21.01 12.53 -1.89
CA ARG A 705 -20.47 13.90 -1.97
C ARG A 705 -18.94 13.93 -1.86
N PHE A 706 -18.37 13.04 -1.05
CA PHE A 706 -16.92 12.91 -0.90
C PHE A 706 -16.27 11.95 -1.92
N GLY A 707 -17.03 11.19 -2.70
CA GLY A 707 -16.48 10.19 -3.64
C GLY A 707 -15.87 8.96 -2.95
N ILE A 708 -16.40 8.60 -1.79
CA ILE A 708 -15.88 7.59 -0.86
C ILE A 708 -16.86 6.42 -0.73
N ARG A 709 -16.35 5.21 -0.52
CA ARG A 709 -17.14 3.99 -0.30
C ARG A 709 -17.06 3.53 1.16
N ASP A 710 -18.01 2.69 1.55
CA ASP A 710 -17.92 1.96 2.81
C ASP A 710 -16.59 1.21 2.89
N LYS A 711 -15.91 1.32 4.03
CA LYS A 711 -14.61 0.72 4.34
C LYS A 711 -13.41 1.26 3.57
N ASP A 712 -13.56 2.34 2.80
CA ASP A 712 -12.40 3.11 2.34
C ASP A 712 -11.68 3.73 3.57
N TYR A 713 -10.40 4.03 3.44
CA TYR A 713 -9.63 4.76 4.47
C TYR A 713 -9.35 6.17 3.96
N VAL A 714 -9.32 7.14 4.87
CA VAL A 714 -9.06 8.54 4.52
C VAL A 714 -8.07 9.20 5.48
N GLN A 715 -7.43 10.26 5.01
CA GLN A 715 -6.74 11.20 5.89
C GLN A 715 -7.67 12.37 6.21
N VAL A 716 -7.88 12.62 7.50
CA VAL A 716 -8.67 13.77 7.97
C VAL A 716 -7.76 14.76 8.68
N MET A 717 -7.63 15.97 8.12
CA MET A 717 -6.97 17.09 8.76
C MET A 717 -7.98 17.81 9.65
N ILE A 718 -7.68 17.95 10.94
CA ILE A 718 -8.49 18.71 11.89
C ILE A 718 -7.83 20.08 12.10
N GLU A 719 -8.60 21.13 11.88
CA GLU A 719 -8.18 22.51 12.14
C GLU A 719 -8.40 22.83 13.63
N SER A 720 -7.29 22.93 14.38
CA SER A 720 -7.26 23.36 15.78
C SER A 720 -6.07 24.32 16.00
N GLU A 721 -5.80 24.73 17.25
CA GLU A 721 -4.59 25.53 17.59
C GLU A 721 -3.28 24.89 17.09
N ARG A 722 -3.27 23.56 16.91
CA ARG A 722 -2.23 22.82 16.18
C ARG A 722 -2.89 21.88 15.18
N SER A 723 -2.99 22.30 13.92
CA SER A 723 -3.54 21.46 12.86
C SER A 723 -2.83 20.11 12.83
N ILE A 724 -3.61 19.04 12.87
CA ILE A 724 -3.12 17.65 12.86
C ILE A 724 -3.87 16.88 11.79
N THR A 725 -3.20 15.92 11.16
CA THR A 725 -3.80 15.01 10.20
C THR A 725 -3.84 13.61 10.80
N PHE A 726 -5.05 13.05 10.94
CA PHE A 726 -5.25 11.66 11.27
C PHE A 726 -5.18 10.84 9.99
N GLU A 727 -4.23 9.91 9.95
CA GLU A 727 -4.13 8.91 8.90
C GLU A 727 -4.96 7.67 9.23
N ASP A 728 -5.22 6.84 8.22
CA ASP A 728 -5.94 5.57 8.33
C ASP A 728 -7.31 5.66 9.04
N VAL A 729 -8.07 6.73 8.78
CA VAL A 729 -9.43 6.87 9.31
C VAL A 729 -10.39 6.01 8.50
N LEU A 730 -10.98 4.99 9.12
CA LEU A 730 -11.93 4.09 8.45
C LEU A 730 -13.22 4.84 8.11
N VAL A 731 -13.74 4.68 6.91
CA VAL A 731 -15.06 5.22 6.55
C VAL A 731 -16.12 4.15 6.74
N ARG A 732 -17.21 4.51 7.41
CA ARG A 732 -18.38 3.66 7.60
C ARG A 732 -19.59 4.34 6.99
N VAL A 733 -20.23 3.68 6.03
CA VAL A 733 -21.38 4.24 5.31
C VAL A 733 -22.63 3.47 5.67
N ASP A 734 -23.63 4.16 6.22
CA ASP A 734 -24.97 3.64 6.47
C ASP A 734 -25.98 4.74 6.17
N LYS A 735 -27.17 4.36 5.70
CA LYS A 735 -28.23 5.32 5.40
C LYS A 735 -28.68 6.17 6.60
N ASN A 736 -28.48 5.67 7.82
CA ASN A 736 -28.90 6.32 9.05
C ASN A 736 -27.78 7.12 9.72
N PHE A 737 -26.56 7.10 9.18
CA PHE A 737 -25.45 7.83 9.78
C PHE A 737 -25.54 9.32 9.50
N ARG A 738 -25.07 10.08 10.49
CA ARG A 738 -24.79 11.50 10.37
C ARG A 738 -23.29 11.71 10.20
N LEU A 739 -22.89 12.62 9.32
CA LEU A 739 -21.49 12.96 9.09
C LEU A 739 -20.79 13.38 10.39
N ALA A 740 -19.88 12.55 10.88
CA ALA A 740 -19.04 12.85 12.04
C ALA A 740 -17.80 11.94 12.04
N MET A 741 -16.65 12.50 12.42
CA MET A 741 -15.42 11.76 12.70
C MET A 741 -15.36 11.42 14.19
N HIS A 742 -15.22 10.15 14.52
CA HIS A 742 -15.06 9.66 15.88
C HIS A 742 -13.58 9.35 16.15
N ILE A 743 -13.05 9.95 17.21
CA ILE A 743 -11.72 9.66 17.79
C ILE A 743 -11.87 9.30 19.26
N ASP A 744 -10.91 8.55 19.81
CA ASP A 744 -10.93 8.20 21.23
C ASP A 744 -10.41 9.35 22.12
N THR A 745 -10.61 9.20 23.43
CA THR A 745 -10.26 10.24 24.41
C THR A 745 -8.75 10.43 24.57
N ASP A 746 -7.94 9.37 24.46
CA ASP A 746 -6.49 9.45 24.53
C ASP A 746 -5.95 10.16 23.27
N GLU A 747 -6.48 9.84 22.09
CA GLU A 747 -6.19 10.52 20.82
C GLU A 747 -6.52 12.02 20.87
N ALA A 748 -7.71 12.35 21.38
CA ALA A 748 -8.16 13.74 21.52
C ALA A 748 -7.28 14.53 22.49
N ASN A 749 -6.97 13.96 23.66
CA ASN A 749 -6.10 14.60 24.65
C ASN A 749 -4.68 14.80 24.14
N ALA A 750 -4.11 13.79 23.46
CA ALA A 750 -2.77 13.87 22.86
C ALA A 750 -2.68 14.94 21.77
N SER A 751 -3.80 15.22 21.10
CA SER A 751 -3.87 16.14 19.95
C SER A 751 -4.46 17.51 20.29
N GLY A 752 -4.93 17.72 21.53
CA GLY A 752 -5.62 18.95 21.95
C GLY A 752 -6.97 19.18 21.26
N ILE A 753 -7.62 18.12 20.79
CA ILE A 753 -8.88 18.18 20.03
C ILE A 753 -10.08 18.04 20.95
N LYS A 754 -11.17 18.73 20.61
CA LYS A 754 -12.43 18.68 21.35
C LYS A 754 -13.58 18.33 20.42
N THR A 755 -14.64 17.75 21.00
CA THR A 755 -15.91 17.56 20.28
C THR A 755 -16.40 18.90 19.74
N GLY A 756 -16.71 18.95 18.44
CA GLY A 756 -17.12 20.14 17.72
C GLY A 756 -16.02 20.76 16.85
N ASP A 757 -14.76 20.33 16.98
CA ASP A 757 -13.70 20.72 16.04
C ASP A 757 -14.04 20.25 14.61
N ILE A 758 -13.46 20.91 13.61
CA ILE A 758 -13.78 20.66 12.20
C ILE A 758 -12.61 19.97 11.51
N GLY A 759 -12.90 18.83 10.91
CA GLY A 759 -12.02 18.07 10.05
C GLY A 759 -12.33 18.25 8.56
N TYR A 760 -11.34 17.99 7.72
CA TYR A 760 -11.47 17.96 6.27
C TYR A 760 -10.71 16.76 5.70
N ILE A 761 -11.34 16.06 4.76
CA ILE A 761 -10.68 14.96 4.06
C ILE A 761 -9.60 15.54 3.16
N LYS A 762 -8.35 15.10 3.36
CA LYS A 762 -7.19 15.51 2.56
C LYS A 762 -6.92 14.56 1.41
N THR A 763 -7.01 13.26 1.66
CA THR A 763 -6.74 12.22 0.69
C THR A 763 -7.64 11.02 0.96
N ILE A 764 -7.94 10.28 -0.12
CA ILE A 764 -8.72 9.04 -0.07
C ILE A 764 -7.75 7.89 -0.37
N SER A 765 -7.53 7.03 0.60
CA SER A 765 -6.67 5.85 0.51
C SER A 765 -7.56 4.62 0.36
N ARG A 766 -7.69 4.13 -0.88
CA ARG A 766 -8.40 2.88 -1.15
C ARG A 766 -7.44 1.73 -0.85
N LYS A 767 -7.61 1.05 0.28
CA LYS A 767 -6.93 -0.23 0.53
C LYS A 767 -7.66 -1.29 -0.33
N ASN A 768 -6.95 -1.82 -1.32
CA ASN A 768 -7.43 -2.90 -2.19
C ASN A 768 -7.66 -4.20 -1.42
#